data_AF-A0AA37F8M5-F1
#
_entry.id   AF-A0AA37F8M5-F1
#
_cell.length_a   1.000
_cell.length_b   1.000
_cell.length_c   1.000
_cell.angle_alpha   90.00
_cell.angle_beta   90.00
_cell.angle_gamma   90.00
#
_symmetry.space_group_name_H-M   'P 1'
#
loop_
_entity.id
_entity.type
_entity.pdbx_description
1 polymer ?
#
loop_
_entity_poly.entity_id
_entity_poly.type
_entity_poly.pdbx_seq_one_letter_code
_entity_poly.pdbx_strand_id
1 'polypeptide(L)'
;MRIRSSRPTRRAAAGVLAGCVAVPFLGLAAGPARPASADTAPPVGGPLSTAASTGGPLSTTGTTTTTGTATATGDTATTASAGSGACAAPDRAALAGFFDRAVPDRLTRDRVPGAVVSVVAGDRAVFTGGYGLADTRRGVAFDPARSLVRIGSITKLFTWTAVMQQVEAGRLDLDADVNRYLKAFKVPSTYPEPVTLRTLMDHTAGFEERVVGVGARTAADVPPLGEELAEHLPTRIRPPGEISAYSNHGAALAGHLVAEVTGEPYDAYVQRHLLAPLGMTRSTAAEPVPGHLAADLARGHDSDTDPLKAVPFTFDRLPPDGSISATAGDMANFMIAQLNGGRFRGAAVLGPETAERMHRRSFAADPRLGGYAHGFMDRTFNGHRVLMHDGSWEGFQSALVLVPGCDLGLFLSANGTGGTETLGELTLAFLDRFAPPGAAAEPAQEAGAAAPAPPLSRTAPQAGFYTPTRHNESTIEKILVLLGPSRLTVDGDGTVRFKGAEWKPRGDGLYVRADGRDRLVFLQGRDGRRYAATDGPAHQLMTAAQGPILNLVVLLAFAVAAVSALAVPVAALWRRVRRRPAAATAAWRAARALAAGAAGAGLAFLALLAVQLFGDTGDFLYGPTTGMQVLLAVPLMVLAMTAAAGVCTVKGWRGAGVAARVHQVVLFAGLAALVWFLWQWNLIGWRF
;
A
#
# COMPACT_ATOMS: atom_id res chain seq x y z
N MET A 1 11.76 -48.00 -5.45
CA MET A 1 12.37 -47.33 -4.29
C MET A 1 13.61 -46.57 -4.75
N ARG A 2 13.47 -45.29 -5.12
CA ARG A 2 14.56 -44.34 -5.37
C ARG A 2 14.04 -42.95 -5.01
N ILE A 3 14.56 -42.40 -3.91
CA ILE A 3 14.24 -41.09 -3.36
C ILE A 3 15.03 -40.05 -4.16
N ARG A 4 14.35 -39.10 -4.82
CA ARG A 4 14.97 -37.90 -5.41
C ARG A 4 14.65 -36.71 -4.50
N SER A 5 15.68 -36.20 -3.84
CA SER A 5 15.64 -34.97 -3.06
C SER A 5 15.49 -33.75 -3.99
N SER A 6 14.38 -33.02 -3.90
CA SER A 6 14.25 -31.69 -4.47
C SER A 6 14.83 -30.66 -3.51
N ARG A 7 15.79 -29.86 -4.00
CA ARG A 7 16.32 -28.68 -3.31
C ARG A 7 15.26 -27.56 -3.33
N PRO A 8 15.02 -26.81 -2.23
CA PRO A 8 14.15 -25.65 -2.28
C PRO A 8 14.86 -24.49 -2.99
N THR A 9 14.18 -23.89 -3.97
CA THR A 9 14.63 -22.70 -4.69
C THR A 9 14.32 -21.43 -3.89
N ARG A 10 15.26 -20.47 -3.94
CA ARG A 10 15.37 -19.26 -3.09
C ARG A 10 14.29 -18.17 -3.27
N ARG A 11 13.07 -18.48 -3.74
CA ARG A 11 12.02 -17.46 -4.00
C ARG A 11 10.91 -17.35 -2.96
N ALA A 12 10.90 -18.19 -1.91
CA ALA A 12 9.73 -18.36 -1.05
C ALA A 12 9.62 -17.45 0.20
N ALA A 13 10.50 -16.45 0.39
CA ALA A 13 10.62 -15.76 1.69
C ALA A 13 10.18 -14.27 1.70
N ALA A 14 9.57 -13.76 0.64
CA ALA A 14 9.24 -12.33 0.51
C ALA A 14 7.73 -12.00 0.42
N GLY A 15 6.84 -13.00 0.29
CA GLY A 15 5.43 -12.77 -0.07
C GLY A 15 4.54 -12.23 1.05
N VAL A 16 4.78 -12.60 2.30
CA VAL A 16 3.80 -12.33 3.38
C VAL A 16 3.90 -10.89 3.93
N LEU A 17 5.11 -10.33 4.02
CA LEU A 17 5.28 -8.89 4.27
C LEU A 17 4.82 -8.06 3.08
N ALA A 18 4.93 -8.55 1.84
CA ALA A 18 4.45 -7.84 0.65
C ALA A 18 2.91 -7.78 0.56
N GLY A 19 2.16 -8.58 1.32
CA GLY A 19 0.70 -8.50 1.40
C GLY A 19 0.19 -7.46 2.41
N CYS A 20 0.81 -7.35 3.59
CA CYS A 20 0.46 -6.33 4.59
C CYS A 20 1.18 -4.98 4.36
N VAL A 21 2.38 -5.04 3.77
CA VAL A 21 3.16 -3.89 3.25
C VAL A 21 2.98 -3.79 1.72
N ALA A 22 1.92 -4.40 1.16
CA ALA A 22 1.50 -4.10 -0.19
C ALA A 22 1.29 -2.60 -0.26
N VAL A 23 2.21 -1.92 -0.94
CA VAL A 23 1.92 -0.69 -1.62
C VAL A 23 1.21 -1.18 -2.87
N PRO A 24 -0.13 -1.14 -2.95
CA PRO A 24 -0.79 -1.61 -4.13
C PRO A 24 -0.48 -0.57 -5.21
N PHE A 25 0.40 -0.96 -6.14
CA PHE A 25 0.71 -0.16 -7.32
C PHE A 25 0.46 -1.02 -8.54
N LEU A 26 -0.56 -0.62 -9.28
CA LEU A 26 -0.50 -0.65 -10.73
C LEU A 26 0.60 0.29 -11.22
N GLY A 27 1.85 -0.13 -11.04
CA GLY A 27 3.01 0.41 -11.72
C GLY A 27 3.86 -0.80 -12.09
N LEU A 28 3.75 -1.26 -13.35
CA LEU A 28 4.52 -2.40 -13.83
C LEU A 28 6.01 -2.18 -13.54
N ALA A 29 6.58 -3.02 -12.68
CA ALA A 29 8.01 -3.30 -12.71
C ALA A 29 8.25 -4.32 -13.82
N ALA A 30 8.82 -3.89 -14.95
CA ALA A 30 9.30 -4.81 -15.97
C ALA A 30 10.43 -5.68 -15.39
N GLY A 31 10.37 -6.99 -15.66
CA GLY A 31 11.37 -7.98 -15.25
C GLY A 31 12.80 -7.69 -15.75
N PRO A 32 13.81 -8.40 -15.23
CA PRO A 32 15.21 -8.10 -15.51
C PRO A 32 15.56 -8.35 -16.99
N ALA A 33 16.12 -7.32 -17.64
CA ALA A 33 16.70 -7.40 -18.97
C ALA A 33 17.84 -8.45 -19.00
N ARG A 34 17.77 -9.38 -19.97
CA ARG A 34 18.91 -10.23 -20.36
C ARG A 34 19.82 -9.45 -21.33
N PRO A 35 21.14 -9.72 -21.32
CA PRO A 35 22.09 -8.99 -22.15
C PRO A 35 21.94 -9.34 -23.63
N ALA A 36 22.05 -8.32 -24.48
CA ALA A 36 22.10 -8.43 -25.93
C ALA A 36 23.43 -9.06 -26.36
N SER A 37 23.37 -10.09 -27.20
CA SER A 37 24.48 -10.55 -28.02
C SER A 37 24.43 -9.82 -29.36
N ALA A 38 25.53 -9.15 -29.72
CA ALA A 38 25.77 -8.62 -31.04
C ALA A 38 25.90 -9.75 -32.07
N ASP A 39 25.35 -9.58 -33.27
CA ASP A 39 26.15 -9.63 -34.50
C ASP A 39 25.34 -9.32 -35.78
N THR A 40 25.96 -8.44 -36.58
CA THR A 40 26.04 -8.36 -38.06
C THR A 40 24.78 -8.21 -38.96
N ALA A 41 24.66 -7.02 -39.57
CA ALA A 41 24.12 -6.78 -40.92
C ALA A 41 25.27 -6.91 -41.97
N PRO A 42 25.12 -6.78 -43.33
CA PRO A 42 24.06 -6.10 -44.13
C PRO A 42 23.81 -6.75 -45.54
N PRO A 43 23.49 -6.04 -46.67
CA PRO A 43 22.35 -5.17 -47.04
C PRO A 43 21.66 -5.55 -48.38
N VAL A 44 20.75 -4.66 -48.88
CA VAL A 44 20.34 -4.32 -50.29
C VAL A 44 18.79 -4.30 -50.37
N GLY A 45 18.04 -3.36 -50.96
CA GLY A 45 18.26 -2.11 -51.71
C GLY A 45 16.88 -1.43 -51.92
N GLY A 46 16.86 -0.13 -52.26
CA GLY A 46 15.65 0.61 -52.68
C GLY A 46 15.21 0.27 -54.12
N PRO A 47 14.32 1.06 -54.80
CA PRO A 47 14.01 2.48 -54.52
C PRO A 47 12.56 2.98 -54.83
N LEU A 48 12.34 4.28 -54.50
CA LEU A 48 11.57 5.33 -55.21
C LEU A 48 10.06 5.17 -55.53
N SER A 49 9.26 6.15 -55.08
CA SER A 49 8.48 7.04 -55.98
C SER A 49 7.96 8.29 -55.25
N THR A 50 7.84 9.37 -56.03
CA THR A 50 7.63 10.78 -55.72
C THR A 50 6.26 11.29 -56.22
N ALA A 51 5.91 12.52 -55.79
CA ALA A 51 4.92 13.47 -56.34
C ALA A 51 3.44 13.33 -55.90
N ALA A 52 2.60 14.37 -55.86
CA ALA A 52 2.68 15.82 -55.61
C ALA A 52 1.25 16.38 -55.83
N SER A 53 0.77 17.26 -54.93
CA SER A 53 -0.23 18.34 -55.16
C SER A 53 -1.66 17.93 -55.61
N THR A 54 -2.78 18.63 -55.42
CA THR A 54 -3.19 20.04 -55.23
C THR A 54 -4.65 20.08 -54.73
N GLY A 55 -5.05 21.15 -54.01
CA GLY A 55 -6.33 21.83 -54.28
C GLY A 55 -7.42 21.77 -53.21
N GLY A 56 -7.62 22.90 -52.52
CA GLY A 56 -8.93 23.39 -52.06
C GLY A 56 -9.10 24.84 -52.54
N PRO A 57 -10.06 25.62 -52.01
CA PRO A 57 -11.50 25.39 -51.89
C PRO A 57 -12.30 26.51 -52.62
N LEU A 58 -13.64 26.42 -52.67
CA LEU A 58 -14.52 27.52 -53.09
C LEU A 58 -15.70 27.71 -52.13
N SER A 59 -16.04 28.99 -51.96
CA SER A 59 -16.85 29.61 -50.91
C SER A 59 -18.32 29.82 -51.27
N THR A 60 -19.12 29.93 -50.20
CA THR A 60 -20.24 30.90 -49.94
C THR A 60 -21.43 31.00 -50.89
N THR A 61 -22.64 30.94 -50.33
CA THR A 61 -23.57 32.09 -50.09
C THR A 61 -24.94 31.59 -49.60
N GLY A 62 -25.65 32.41 -48.80
CA GLY A 62 -27.09 32.24 -48.59
C GLY A 62 -27.64 32.70 -47.24
N THR A 63 -27.86 34.01 -47.09
CA THR A 63 -28.55 34.67 -45.98
C THR A 63 -30.05 34.73 -46.26
N THR A 64 -30.93 34.32 -45.33
CA THR A 64 -32.26 34.95 -45.19
C THR A 64 -32.81 34.82 -43.78
N THR A 65 -33.20 35.97 -43.23
CA THR A 65 -33.90 36.17 -41.97
C THR A 65 -35.41 36.23 -42.25
N THR A 66 -36.21 35.48 -41.49
CA THR A 66 -37.66 35.73 -41.41
C THR A 66 -38.15 35.49 -40.00
N THR A 67 -38.55 36.57 -39.34
CA THR A 67 -39.32 36.61 -38.09
C THR A 67 -40.78 36.27 -38.38
N GLY A 68 -41.32 35.27 -37.68
CA GLY A 68 -42.74 34.90 -37.70
C GLY A 68 -43.18 34.39 -36.33
N THR A 69 -44.16 35.06 -35.75
CA THR A 69 -44.72 34.86 -34.41
C THR A 69 -45.78 33.74 -34.39
N ALA A 70 -45.93 33.14 -33.20
CA ALA A 70 -47.04 32.31 -32.70
C ALA A 70 -47.07 30.83 -33.13
N THR A 71 -47.03 29.91 -32.15
CA THR A 71 -48.23 29.33 -31.50
C THR A 71 -47.77 28.28 -30.48
N ALA A 72 -48.39 28.27 -29.30
CA ALA A 72 -48.14 27.28 -28.26
C ALA A 72 -48.71 25.92 -28.66
N THR A 73 -47.86 24.89 -28.67
CA THR A 73 -48.25 23.49 -28.58
C THR A 73 -47.32 22.81 -27.59
N GLY A 74 -47.91 22.18 -26.58
CA GLY A 74 -47.18 21.49 -25.53
C GLY A 74 -46.35 20.35 -26.10
N ASP A 75 -45.08 20.35 -25.77
CA ASP A 75 -44.23 19.17 -25.87
C ASP A 75 -43.67 18.88 -24.48
N THR A 76 -43.95 17.66 -24.03
CA THR A 76 -43.28 16.96 -22.96
C THR A 76 -41.77 17.22 -23.04
N ALA A 77 -41.26 18.01 -22.09
CA ALA A 77 -39.84 18.19 -21.89
C ALA A 77 -39.25 16.87 -21.37
N THR A 78 -38.97 15.96 -22.29
CA THR A 78 -37.88 15.00 -22.13
C THR A 78 -36.62 15.84 -22.00
N THR A 79 -36.22 16.16 -20.78
CA THR A 79 -34.85 16.61 -20.50
C THR A 79 -33.93 15.48 -20.92
N ALA A 80 -33.51 15.51 -22.18
CA ALA A 80 -32.37 14.79 -22.68
C ALA A 80 -31.19 15.25 -21.83
N SER A 81 -30.76 14.38 -20.90
CA SER A 81 -29.44 14.45 -20.32
C SER A 81 -28.45 14.60 -21.47
N ALA A 82 -27.72 15.71 -21.50
CA ALA A 82 -26.64 15.94 -22.44
C ALA A 82 -25.48 14.99 -22.09
N GLY A 83 -25.64 13.72 -22.47
CA GLY A 83 -24.57 12.74 -22.47
C GLY A 83 -23.62 13.06 -23.62
N SER A 84 -22.46 13.58 -23.29
CA SER A 84 -21.29 13.51 -24.16
C SER A 84 -20.17 12.78 -23.43
N GLY A 85 -20.42 11.51 -23.07
CA GLY A 85 -19.35 10.56 -22.79
C GLY A 85 -18.55 10.41 -24.07
N ALA A 86 -17.37 11.01 -24.11
CA ALA A 86 -16.57 11.10 -25.33
C ALA A 86 -15.87 9.78 -25.72
N CYS A 87 -15.95 8.78 -24.83
CA CYS A 87 -15.53 7.43 -25.09
C CYS A 87 -16.75 6.64 -25.57
N ALA A 88 -16.61 5.92 -26.68
CA ALA A 88 -17.68 5.05 -27.15
C ALA A 88 -17.96 3.98 -26.09
N ALA A 89 -19.21 3.90 -25.61
CA ALA A 89 -19.62 2.89 -24.65
C ALA A 89 -19.29 1.49 -25.21
N PRO A 90 -18.49 0.67 -24.49
CA PRO A 90 -18.05 -0.61 -25.01
C PRO A 90 -19.24 -1.56 -25.18
N ASP A 91 -19.30 -2.26 -26.31
CA ASP A 91 -20.30 -3.29 -26.53
C ASP A 91 -19.99 -4.55 -25.71
N ARG A 92 -21.04 -5.27 -25.31
CA ARG A 92 -20.91 -6.47 -24.45
C ARG A 92 -20.08 -7.58 -25.10
N ALA A 93 -20.15 -7.76 -26.42
CA ALA A 93 -19.43 -8.81 -27.13
C ALA A 93 -17.93 -8.51 -27.20
N ALA A 94 -17.55 -7.24 -27.39
CA ALA A 94 -16.17 -6.78 -27.31
C ALA A 94 -15.58 -6.96 -25.91
N LEU A 95 -16.35 -6.65 -24.86
CA LEU A 95 -15.94 -6.88 -23.47
C LEU A 95 -15.76 -8.38 -23.18
N ALA A 96 -16.75 -9.21 -23.55
CA ALA A 96 -16.65 -10.66 -23.39
C ALA A 96 -15.41 -11.21 -24.12
N GLY A 97 -15.26 -10.88 -25.41
CA GLY A 97 -14.10 -11.31 -26.19
C GLY A 97 -12.75 -10.77 -25.68
N PHE A 98 -12.73 -9.64 -24.97
CA PHE A 98 -11.54 -9.14 -24.29
C PHE A 98 -11.21 -9.98 -23.05
N PHE A 99 -12.14 -10.11 -22.11
CA PHE A 99 -11.89 -10.80 -20.85
C PHE A 99 -11.75 -12.32 -21.01
N ASP A 100 -12.53 -12.95 -21.89
CA ASP A 100 -12.45 -14.39 -22.16
C ASP A 100 -11.09 -14.80 -22.74
N ARG A 101 -10.41 -13.88 -23.43
CA ARG A 101 -9.03 -14.09 -23.88
C ARG A 101 -8.00 -13.68 -22.84
N ALA A 102 -8.22 -12.55 -22.17
CA ALA A 102 -7.18 -11.93 -21.33
C ALA A 102 -7.06 -12.55 -19.94
N VAL A 103 -8.16 -13.06 -19.35
CA VAL A 103 -8.20 -13.52 -17.97
C VAL A 103 -7.61 -14.94 -17.79
N PRO A 104 -8.01 -15.97 -18.56
CA PRO A 104 -7.57 -17.35 -18.29
C PRO A 104 -6.05 -17.55 -18.32
N ASP A 105 -5.37 -16.94 -19.29
CA ASP A 105 -3.91 -17.05 -19.43
C ASP A 105 -3.18 -16.43 -18.24
N ARG A 106 -3.67 -15.29 -17.73
CA ARG A 106 -3.08 -14.60 -16.57
C ARG A 106 -3.32 -15.35 -15.28
N LEU A 107 -4.55 -15.84 -15.07
CA LEU A 107 -4.87 -16.71 -13.93
C LEU A 107 -3.93 -17.92 -13.88
N THR A 108 -3.68 -18.55 -15.03
CA THR A 108 -2.77 -19.69 -15.14
C THR A 108 -1.33 -19.30 -14.86
N ARG A 109 -0.84 -18.21 -15.47
CA ARG A 109 0.53 -17.70 -15.33
C ARG A 109 0.85 -17.35 -13.87
N ASP A 110 -0.07 -16.66 -13.21
CA ASP A 110 0.13 -16.10 -11.87
C ASP A 110 -0.41 -17.02 -10.77
N ARG A 111 -0.87 -18.22 -11.14
CA ARG A 111 -1.37 -19.27 -10.23
C ARG A 111 -2.51 -18.77 -9.34
N VAL A 112 -3.43 -18.03 -9.95
CA VAL A 112 -4.61 -17.47 -9.29
C VAL A 112 -5.82 -18.35 -9.63
N PRO A 113 -6.53 -18.90 -8.64
CA PRO A 113 -7.60 -19.87 -8.91
C PRO A 113 -8.77 -19.32 -9.73
N GLY A 114 -9.15 -18.07 -9.52
CA GLY A 114 -10.22 -17.44 -10.26
C GLY A 114 -10.38 -15.95 -10.01
N ALA A 115 -11.29 -15.35 -10.75
CA ALA A 115 -11.62 -13.93 -10.67
C ALA A 115 -13.07 -13.64 -11.07
N VAL A 116 -13.55 -12.48 -10.65
CA VAL A 116 -14.81 -11.86 -11.11
C VAL A 116 -14.53 -10.48 -11.68
N VAL A 117 -15.38 -10.08 -12.62
CA VAL A 117 -15.30 -8.82 -13.36
C VAL A 117 -16.69 -8.20 -13.45
N SER A 118 -16.80 -6.89 -13.30
CA SER A 118 -17.94 -6.11 -13.79
C SER A 118 -17.49 -4.81 -14.46
N VAL A 119 -18.23 -4.44 -15.51
CA VAL A 119 -18.01 -3.20 -16.27
C VAL A 119 -19.33 -2.46 -16.38
N VAL A 120 -19.31 -1.17 -16.10
CA VAL A 120 -20.46 -0.27 -16.22
C VAL A 120 -20.16 0.80 -17.25
N ALA A 121 -21.19 1.19 -18.01
CA ALA A 121 -21.11 2.33 -18.93
C ALA A 121 -22.43 3.10 -18.84
N GLY A 122 -22.35 4.39 -18.45
CA GLY A 122 -23.52 5.18 -18.13
C GLY A 122 -24.26 4.63 -16.90
N ASP A 123 -25.57 4.42 -17.02
CA ASP A 123 -26.47 4.01 -15.95
C ASP A 123 -26.65 2.49 -15.83
N ARG A 124 -25.85 1.69 -16.53
CA ARG A 124 -26.02 0.24 -16.64
C ARG A 124 -24.73 -0.57 -16.53
N ALA A 125 -24.87 -1.78 -15.99
CA ALA A 125 -23.86 -2.82 -16.10
C ALA A 125 -23.87 -3.39 -17.53
N VAL A 126 -22.78 -3.20 -18.28
CA VAL A 126 -22.64 -3.66 -19.66
C VAL A 126 -21.98 -5.03 -19.76
N PHE A 127 -21.24 -5.45 -18.72
CA PHE A 127 -20.63 -6.78 -18.64
C PHE A 127 -20.45 -7.21 -17.19
N THR A 128 -20.66 -8.50 -16.93
CA THR A 128 -20.27 -9.18 -15.69
C THR A 128 -19.76 -10.58 -16.05
N GLY A 129 -18.62 -10.99 -15.51
CA GLY A 129 -17.99 -12.28 -15.82
C GLY A 129 -17.38 -12.94 -14.58
N GLY A 130 -17.39 -14.27 -14.58
CA GLY A 130 -16.71 -15.10 -13.58
C GLY A 130 -15.79 -16.08 -14.30
N TYR A 131 -14.56 -16.21 -13.80
CA TYR A 131 -13.49 -17.02 -14.40
C TYR A 131 -12.84 -17.90 -13.33
N GLY A 132 -12.57 -19.16 -13.67
CA GLY A 132 -11.92 -20.09 -12.74
C GLY A 132 -12.80 -20.45 -11.53
N LEU A 133 -12.14 -20.71 -10.39
CA LEU A 133 -12.77 -21.29 -9.20
C LEU A 133 -12.81 -20.31 -8.02
N ALA A 134 -14.00 -20.12 -7.45
CA ALA A 134 -14.21 -19.42 -6.18
C ALA A 134 -13.80 -20.27 -4.97
N ASP A 135 -13.93 -21.60 -5.07
CA ASP A 135 -13.49 -22.57 -4.06
C ASP A 135 -12.86 -23.78 -4.77
N THR A 136 -11.54 -23.89 -4.68
CA THR A 136 -10.77 -24.96 -5.33
C THR A 136 -11.06 -26.33 -4.74
N ARG A 137 -11.31 -26.42 -3.43
CA ARG A 137 -11.58 -27.68 -2.73
C ARG A 137 -12.94 -28.25 -3.09
N ARG A 138 -13.95 -27.38 -3.26
CA ARG A 138 -15.32 -27.78 -3.63
C ARG A 138 -15.56 -27.78 -5.14
N GLY A 139 -14.62 -27.27 -5.94
CA GLY A 139 -14.79 -27.13 -7.39
C GLY A 139 -15.89 -26.13 -7.77
N VAL A 140 -16.11 -25.10 -6.95
CA VAL A 140 -17.14 -24.08 -7.20
C VAL A 140 -16.59 -23.02 -8.14
N ALA A 141 -17.22 -22.85 -9.30
CA ALA A 141 -16.88 -21.79 -10.25
C ALA A 141 -17.25 -20.41 -9.71
N PHE A 142 -16.54 -19.37 -10.17
CA PHE A 142 -16.94 -18.00 -9.89
C PHE A 142 -18.25 -17.64 -10.59
N ASP A 143 -19.20 -17.13 -9.80
CA ASP A 143 -20.46 -16.56 -10.27
C ASP A 143 -20.47 -15.06 -9.94
N PRO A 144 -20.47 -14.16 -10.92
CA PRO A 144 -20.39 -12.73 -10.67
C PRO A 144 -21.60 -12.16 -9.91
N ALA A 145 -22.74 -12.87 -9.87
CA ALA A 145 -23.95 -12.46 -9.16
C ALA A 145 -24.06 -13.08 -7.76
N ARG A 146 -23.21 -14.06 -7.41
CA ARG A 146 -23.30 -14.80 -6.15
C ARG A 146 -22.01 -14.80 -5.37
N SER A 147 -20.88 -15.09 -5.99
CA SER A 147 -19.60 -15.27 -5.30
C SER A 147 -19.20 -13.98 -4.56
N LEU A 148 -19.26 -14.02 -3.23
CA LEU A 148 -18.78 -12.93 -2.38
C LEU A 148 -17.26 -12.96 -2.33
N VAL A 149 -16.65 -11.87 -2.77
CA VAL A 149 -15.22 -11.61 -2.66
C VAL A 149 -14.99 -10.57 -1.57
N ARG A 150 -13.88 -10.70 -0.83
CA ARG A 150 -13.45 -9.68 0.13
C ARG A 150 -12.77 -8.56 -0.66
N ILE A 151 -13.40 -7.38 -0.73
CA ILE A 151 -12.93 -6.29 -1.59
C ILE A 151 -11.77 -5.49 -0.97
N GLY A 152 -11.36 -5.87 0.25
CA GLY A 152 -10.28 -5.23 1.00
C GLY A 152 -10.49 -3.73 1.09
N SER A 153 -9.42 -2.98 0.82
CA SER A 153 -9.43 -1.53 0.97
C SER A 153 -10.37 -0.74 0.04
N ILE A 154 -11.01 -1.35 -0.96
CA ILE A 154 -12.13 -0.70 -1.66
C ILE A 154 -13.27 -0.37 -0.67
N THR A 155 -13.35 -1.08 0.46
CA THR A 155 -14.21 -0.77 1.61
C THR A 155 -14.13 0.69 2.03
N LYS A 156 -12.94 1.31 1.97
CA LYS A 156 -12.74 2.71 2.35
C LYS A 156 -13.63 3.65 1.55
N LEU A 157 -13.91 3.35 0.27
CA LEU A 157 -14.81 4.16 -0.55
C LEU A 157 -16.25 4.19 0.01
N PHE A 158 -16.71 3.11 0.65
CA PHE A 158 -17.99 3.07 1.35
C PHE A 158 -17.93 3.90 2.65
N THR A 159 -16.84 3.79 3.41
CA THR A 159 -16.59 4.62 4.60
C THR A 159 -16.59 6.11 4.26
N TRP A 160 -15.90 6.49 3.19
CA TRP A 160 -15.84 7.87 2.71
C TRP A 160 -17.20 8.35 2.21
N THR A 161 -17.97 7.49 1.54
CA THR A 161 -19.35 7.82 1.14
C THR A 161 -20.23 8.06 2.39
N ALA A 162 -20.10 7.23 3.43
CA ALA A 162 -20.82 7.40 4.69
C ALA A 162 -20.44 8.69 5.43
N VAL A 163 -19.16 9.07 5.42
CA VAL A 163 -18.68 10.37 5.91
C VAL A 163 -19.35 11.51 5.13
N MET A 164 -19.34 11.44 3.80
CA MET A 164 -19.95 12.47 2.96
C MET A 164 -21.47 12.58 3.17
N GLN A 165 -22.18 11.47 3.46
CA GLN A 165 -23.58 11.51 3.90
C GLN A 165 -23.76 12.33 5.19
N GLN A 166 -22.83 12.22 6.14
CA GLN A 166 -22.89 12.99 7.39
C GLN A 166 -22.51 14.46 7.18
N VAL A 167 -21.63 14.74 6.22
CA VAL A 167 -21.28 16.11 5.82
C VAL A 167 -22.49 16.78 5.16
N GLU A 168 -23.15 16.09 4.24
CA GLU A 168 -24.39 16.57 3.61
C GLU A 168 -25.50 16.80 4.65
N ALA A 169 -25.59 15.94 5.66
CA ALA A 169 -26.53 16.10 6.77
C ALA A 169 -26.11 17.16 7.82
N GLY A 170 -24.96 17.84 7.63
CA GLY A 170 -24.45 18.86 8.56
C GLY A 170 -23.97 18.33 9.92
N ARG A 171 -23.80 17.01 10.08
CA ARG A 171 -23.33 16.37 11.31
C ARG A 171 -21.81 16.30 11.41
N LEU A 172 -21.12 16.20 10.27
CA LEU A 172 -19.66 16.23 10.18
C LEU A 172 -19.21 17.43 9.34
N ASP A 173 -18.05 17.98 9.67
CA ASP A 173 -17.36 18.99 8.88
C ASP A 173 -15.98 18.42 8.48
N LEU A 174 -15.66 18.50 7.19
CA LEU A 174 -14.42 17.95 6.64
C LEU A 174 -13.18 18.64 7.21
N ASP A 175 -13.30 19.90 7.62
CA ASP A 175 -12.18 20.76 8.02
C ASP A 175 -12.13 21.00 9.54
N ALA A 176 -13.11 20.50 10.30
CA ALA A 176 -13.08 20.54 11.75
C ALA A 176 -12.12 19.49 12.34
N ASP A 177 -11.57 19.80 13.51
CA ASP A 177 -10.81 18.82 14.31
C ASP A 177 -11.70 17.62 14.65
N VAL A 178 -11.23 16.41 14.34
CA VAL A 178 -11.92 15.15 14.67
C VAL A 178 -12.20 15.00 16.17
N ASN A 179 -11.38 15.62 17.02
CA ASN A 179 -11.59 15.66 18.46
C ASN A 179 -12.89 16.37 18.86
N ARG A 180 -13.54 17.14 17.98
CA ARG A 180 -14.89 17.68 18.24
C ARG A 180 -15.94 16.57 18.36
N TYR A 181 -15.73 15.44 17.67
CA TYR A 181 -16.70 14.37 17.52
C TYR A 181 -16.39 13.14 18.38
N LEU A 182 -15.10 12.90 18.67
CA LEU A 182 -14.68 11.76 19.51
C LEU A 182 -15.13 11.93 20.96
N LYS A 183 -15.72 10.89 21.55
CA LYS A 183 -16.20 10.91 22.94
C LYS A 183 -15.28 10.17 23.91
N ALA A 184 -14.92 8.93 23.59
CA ALA A 184 -14.19 8.04 24.51
C ALA A 184 -12.69 8.34 24.63
N PHE A 185 -12.06 8.83 23.57
CA PHE A 185 -10.64 9.19 23.54
C PHE A 185 -10.41 10.43 22.69
N LYS A 186 -9.18 10.95 22.68
CA LYS A 186 -8.77 12.09 21.85
C LYS A 186 -7.48 11.77 21.12
N VAL A 187 -7.34 12.29 19.90
CA VAL A 187 -6.08 12.32 19.18
C VAL A 187 -5.20 13.41 19.81
N PRO A 188 -3.97 13.10 20.28
CA PRO A 188 -3.06 14.09 20.84
C PRO A 188 -2.75 15.24 19.87
N SER A 189 -2.59 16.44 20.41
CA SER A 189 -2.12 17.62 19.67
C SER A 189 -0.60 17.56 19.49
N THR A 190 -0.13 16.63 18.66
CA THR A 190 1.31 16.43 18.36
C THR A 190 1.87 17.55 17.48
N TYR A 191 1.02 18.15 16.64
CA TYR A 191 1.36 19.28 15.77
C TYR A 191 0.33 20.40 15.95
N PRO A 192 0.67 21.66 15.57
CA PRO A 192 -0.27 22.78 15.64
C PRO A 192 -1.55 22.57 14.82
N GLU A 193 -1.43 21.88 13.68
CA GLU A 193 -2.58 21.54 12.84
C GLU A 193 -3.32 20.30 13.41
N PRO A 194 -4.67 20.37 13.51
CA PRO A 194 -5.48 19.25 13.96
C PRO A 194 -5.54 18.14 12.90
N VAL A 195 -5.98 16.96 13.33
CA VAL A 195 -6.45 15.95 12.38
C VAL A 195 -7.87 16.30 11.98
N THR A 196 -8.16 16.36 10.68
CA THR A 196 -9.49 16.61 10.13
C THR A 196 -9.95 15.44 9.27
N LEU A 197 -11.26 15.30 9.02
CA LEU A 197 -11.78 14.28 8.11
C LEU A 197 -11.18 14.39 6.71
N ARG A 198 -10.91 15.60 6.20
CA ARG A 198 -10.18 15.80 4.94
C ARG A 198 -8.81 15.13 4.98
N THR A 199 -8.02 15.37 6.03
CA THR A 199 -6.68 14.77 6.18
C THR A 199 -6.70 13.24 6.38
N LEU A 200 -7.82 12.70 6.88
CA LEU A 200 -8.02 11.25 6.94
C LEU A 200 -8.32 10.67 5.55
N MET A 201 -9.20 11.33 4.78
CA MET A 201 -9.63 10.91 3.44
C MET A 201 -8.52 10.98 2.39
N ASP A 202 -7.58 11.91 2.52
CA ASP A 202 -6.42 12.03 1.61
C ASP A 202 -5.12 11.40 2.15
N HIS A 203 -5.23 10.72 3.30
CA HIS A 203 -4.13 10.06 3.99
C HIS A 203 -2.96 11.00 4.35
N THR A 204 -3.24 12.24 4.70
CA THR A 204 -2.22 13.21 5.13
C THR A 204 -2.25 13.51 6.62
N ALA A 205 -3.03 12.81 7.44
CA ALA A 205 -3.14 13.06 8.89
C ALA A 205 -1.83 12.82 9.70
N GLY A 206 -0.84 12.17 9.09
CA GLY A 206 0.51 12.02 9.65
C GLY A 206 0.71 10.83 10.58
N PHE A 207 -0.29 9.96 10.75
CA PHE A 207 -0.16 8.70 11.48
C PHE A 207 0.91 7.79 10.87
N GLU A 208 1.71 7.15 11.72
CA GLU A 208 2.55 6.03 11.32
C GLU A 208 1.69 4.77 11.07
N GLU A 209 2.26 3.78 10.39
CA GLU A 209 1.55 2.53 10.09
C GLU A 209 1.72 1.49 11.20
N ARG A 210 0.68 0.67 11.41
CA ARG A 210 0.69 -0.51 12.28
C ARG A 210 0.27 -1.72 11.45
N VAL A 211 1.06 -2.79 11.53
CA VAL A 211 0.76 -4.05 10.80
C VAL A 211 0.67 -5.26 11.72
N VAL A 212 1.09 -5.13 12.98
CA VAL A 212 1.02 -6.21 13.97
C VAL A 212 -0.29 -6.12 14.74
N GLY A 213 -1.02 -7.24 14.79
CA GLY A 213 -2.24 -7.35 15.59
C GLY A 213 -3.45 -6.60 15.04
N VAL A 214 -3.50 -6.39 13.72
CA VAL A 214 -4.62 -5.72 13.04
C VAL A 214 -5.71 -6.69 12.58
N GLY A 215 -5.47 -8.00 12.63
CA GLY A 215 -6.46 -9.04 12.37
C GLY A 215 -6.74 -9.91 13.60
N ALA A 216 -7.81 -10.70 13.49
CA ALA A 216 -8.33 -11.58 14.51
C ALA A 216 -8.66 -12.96 13.91
N ARG A 217 -8.48 -14.02 14.71
CA ARG A 217 -8.76 -15.40 14.26
C ARG A 217 -10.24 -15.74 14.35
N THR A 218 -10.95 -15.13 15.30
CA THR A 218 -12.39 -15.31 15.49
C THR A 218 -13.08 -13.97 15.66
N ALA A 219 -14.39 -13.92 15.36
CA ALA A 219 -15.19 -12.71 15.56
C ALA A 219 -15.18 -12.24 17.03
N ALA A 220 -15.07 -13.17 17.98
CA ALA A 220 -15.04 -12.84 19.41
C ALA A 220 -13.74 -12.15 19.84
N ASP A 221 -12.67 -12.26 19.03
CA ASP A 221 -11.39 -11.59 19.28
C ASP A 221 -11.34 -10.17 18.68
N VAL A 222 -12.42 -9.71 18.03
CA VAL A 222 -12.54 -8.34 17.52
C VAL A 222 -13.15 -7.46 18.61
N PRO A 223 -12.38 -6.54 19.22
CA PRO A 223 -12.92 -5.63 20.23
C PRO A 223 -13.85 -4.58 19.60
N PRO A 224 -14.66 -3.87 20.39
CA PRO A 224 -15.39 -2.70 19.93
C PRO A 224 -14.44 -1.69 19.28
N LEU A 225 -14.82 -1.17 18.10
CA LEU A 225 -13.94 -0.33 17.28
C LEU A 225 -13.37 0.89 18.04
N GLY A 226 -14.19 1.53 18.90
CA GLY A 226 -13.73 2.66 19.70
C GLY A 226 -12.64 2.29 20.72
N GLU A 227 -12.71 1.08 21.29
CA GLU A 227 -11.69 0.54 22.21
C GLU A 227 -10.41 0.19 21.44
N GLU A 228 -10.52 -0.47 20.28
CA GLU A 228 -9.36 -0.78 19.42
C GLU A 228 -8.57 0.49 19.05
N LEU A 229 -9.29 1.53 18.61
CA LEU A 229 -8.71 2.80 18.19
C LEU A 229 -8.06 3.56 19.35
N ALA A 230 -8.65 3.48 20.55
CA ALA A 230 -8.12 4.15 21.75
C ALA A 230 -6.86 3.46 22.28
N GLU A 231 -6.86 2.12 22.34
CA GLU A 231 -5.74 1.34 22.87
C GLU A 231 -4.53 1.34 21.93
N HIS A 232 -4.77 1.40 20.61
CA HIS A 232 -3.73 1.26 19.59
C HIS A 232 -3.63 2.47 18.66
N LEU A 233 -3.80 3.68 19.22
CA LEU A 233 -3.65 4.93 18.50
C LEU A 233 -2.20 5.13 17.99
N PRO A 234 -1.94 5.12 16.67
CA PRO A 234 -0.59 5.28 16.14
C PRO A 234 -0.02 6.68 16.42
N THR A 235 1.30 6.77 16.55
CA THR A 235 1.96 8.07 16.71
C THR A 235 1.84 8.86 15.41
N ARG A 236 1.62 10.17 15.53
CA ARG A 236 1.78 11.09 14.39
C ARG A 236 3.24 11.46 14.25
N ILE A 237 3.84 11.07 13.12
CA ILE A 237 5.28 11.27 12.84
C ILE A 237 5.54 12.37 11.81
N ARG A 238 4.47 12.98 11.25
CA ARG A 238 4.53 14.12 10.32
C ARG A 238 3.37 15.11 10.54
N PRO A 239 3.55 16.39 10.16
CA PRO A 239 2.46 17.38 10.18
C PRO A 239 1.31 17.01 9.23
N PRO A 240 0.05 17.27 9.59
CA PRO A 240 -1.10 17.05 8.74
C PRO A 240 -1.05 17.87 7.45
N GLY A 241 -1.57 17.33 6.36
CA GLY A 241 -1.64 18.01 5.06
C GLY A 241 -0.31 18.14 4.32
N GLU A 242 0.82 17.70 4.90
CA GLU A 242 2.13 17.87 4.29
C GLU A 242 2.38 16.83 3.19
N ILE A 243 2.32 15.55 3.51
CA ILE A 243 2.60 14.46 2.58
C ILE A 243 1.67 13.29 2.86
N SER A 244 1.24 12.60 1.81
CA SER A 244 0.39 11.42 1.98
C SER A 244 1.20 10.21 2.47
N ALA A 245 0.66 9.54 3.48
CA ALA A 245 1.06 8.23 3.97
C ALA A 245 -0.23 7.43 4.21
N TYR A 246 -0.53 6.51 3.30
CA TYR A 246 -1.73 5.67 3.35
C TYR A 246 -1.96 5.08 4.74
N SER A 247 -3.18 5.19 5.25
CA SER A 247 -3.51 4.88 6.64
C SER A 247 -4.82 4.11 6.76
N ASN A 248 -4.71 2.90 7.27
CA ASN A 248 -5.82 2.04 7.65
C ASN A 248 -6.52 2.57 8.90
N HIS A 249 -5.75 2.94 9.93
CA HIS A 249 -6.25 3.59 11.14
C HIS A 249 -7.08 4.84 10.81
N GLY A 250 -6.65 5.66 9.84
CA GLY A 250 -7.40 6.86 9.46
C GLY A 250 -8.80 6.58 8.90
N ALA A 251 -8.96 5.51 8.10
CA ALA A 251 -10.26 5.08 7.61
C ALA A 251 -11.14 4.49 8.73
N ALA A 252 -10.55 3.66 9.59
CA ALA A 252 -11.22 3.10 10.76
C ALA A 252 -11.72 4.19 11.71
N LEU A 253 -10.90 5.21 11.98
CA LEU A 253 -11.27 6.39 12.76
C LEU A 253 -12.46 7.13 12.13
N ALA A 254 -12.46 7.31 10.81
CA ALA A 254 -13.57 7.97 10.12
C ALA A 254 -14.88 7.16 10.20
N GLY A 255 -14.81 5.83 10.05
CA GLY A 255 -15.97 4.95 10.25
C GLY A 255 -16.51 5.01 11.69
N HIS A 256 -15.61 5.08 12.68
CA HIS A 256 -15.99 5.29 14.08
C HIS A 256 -16.67 6.66 14.30
N LEU A 257 -16.20 7.72 13.64
CA LEU A 257 -16.84 9.03 13.70
C LEU A 257 -18.26 9.03 13.12
N VAL A 258 -18.49 8.28 12.04
CA VAL A 258 -19.86 8.07 11.51
C VAL A 258 -20.74 7.41 12.58
N ALA A 259 -20.24 6.37 13.26
CA ALA A 259 -20.97 5.73 14.35
C ALA A 259 -21.25 6.69 15.51
N GLU A 260 -20.27 7.54 15.88
CA GLU A 260 -20.40 8.50 16.99
C GLU A 260 -21.48 9.56 16.76
N VAL A 261 -21.62 10.06 15.53
CA VAL A 261 -22.59 11.13 15.20
C VAL A 261 -23.97 10.60 14.81
N THR A 262 -24.08 9.33 14.46
CA THR A 262 -25.36 8.68 14.10
C THR A 262 -25.95 7.87 15.24
N GLY A 263 -25.11 7.36 16.16
CA GLY A 263 -25.50 6.38 17.17
C GLY A 263 -25.70 4.97 16.62
N GLU A 264 -25.32 4.70 15.37
CA GLU A 264 -25.43 3.40 14.71
C GLU A 264 -24.07 2.70 14.63
N PRO A 265 -24.01 1.37 14.85
CA PRO A 265 -22.82 0.59 14.48
C PRO A 265 -22.47 0.78 12.99
N TYR A 266 -21.18 0.88 12.68
CA TYR A 266 -20.69 1.21 11.33
C TYR A 266 -21.20 0.22 10.26
N ASP A 267 -21.14 -1.08 10.53
CA ASP A 267 -21.58 -2.12 9.63
C ASP A 267 -23.09 -2.02 9.33
N ALA A 268 -23.89 -1.79 10.37
CA ALA A 268 -25.33 -1.55 10.24
C ALA A 268 -25.62 -0.25 9.44
N TYR A 269 -24.83 0.80 9.66
CA TYR A 269 -24.95 2.07 8.94
C TYR A 269 -24.72 1.84 7.43
N VAL A 270 -23.61 1.20 7.07
CA VAL A 270 -23.28 0.89 5.67
C VAL A 270 -24.35 0.00 5.03
N GLN A 271 -24.81 -1.03 5.75
CA GLN A 271 -25.84 -1.93 5.25
C GLN A 271 -27.13 -1.17 4.91
N ARG A 272 -27.57 -0.27 5.81
CA ARG A 272 -28.86 0.42 5.73
C ARG A 272 -28.85 1.62 4.80
N HIS A 273 -27.79 2.41 4.80
CA HIS A 273 -27.74 3.71 4.14
C HIS A 273 -26.95 3.71 2.83
N LEU A 274 -26.22 2.63 2.53
CA LEU A 274 -25.46 2.48 1.28
C LEU A 274 -25.86 1.20 0.52
N LEU A 275 -25.68 0.02 1.11
CA LEU A 275 -25.86 -1.24 0.38
C LEU A 275 -27.33 -1.46 -0.01
N ALA A 276 -28.26 -1.33 0.95
CA ALA A 276 -29.68 -1.54 0.67
C ALA A 276 -30.28 -0.55 -0.36
N PRO A 277 -30.04 0.78 -0.26
CA PRO A 277 -30.52 1.73 -1.27
C PRO A 277 -29.95 1.50 -2.67
N LEU A 278 -28.72 0.99 -2.76
CA LEU A 278 -28.08 0.64 -4.04
C LEU A 278 -28.46 -0.76 -4.55
N GLY A 279 -29.38 -1.45 -3.86
CA GLY A 279 -29.81 -2.79 -4.23
C GLY A 279 -28.70 -3.84 -4.15
N MET A 280 -27.66 -3.59 -3.35
CA MET A 280 -26.53 -4.49 -3.14
C MET A 280 -26.88 -5.61 -2.15
N THR A 281 -27.88 -6.43 -2.51
CA THR A 281 -28.50 -7.43 -1.62
C THR A 281 -27.66 -8.69 -1.42
N ARG A 282 -26.55 -8.85 -2.16
CA ARG A 282 -25.58 -9.94 -2.05
C ARG A 282 -24.23 -9.44 -1.51
N SER A 283 -24.24 -8.34 -0.77
CA SER A 283 -23.06 -7.73 -0.17
C SER A 283 -23.31 -7.42 1.30
N THR A 284 -22.24 -7.40 2.10
CA THR A 284 -22.31 -7.17 3.54
C THR A 284 -21.08 -6.41 4.04
N ALA A 285 -21.30 -5.50 4.99
CA ALA A 285 -20.25 -4.89 5.79
C ALA A 285 -20.03 -5.61 7.14
N ALA A 286 -20.93 -6.52 7.51
CA ALA A 286 -20.84 -7.27 8.75
C ALA A 286 -19.84 -8.42 8.65
N GLU A 287 -18.99 -8.53 9.68
CA GLU A 287 -18.18 -9.70 10.01
C GLU A 287 -18.60 -10.21 11.41
N PRO A 288 -18.98 -11.48 11.58
CA PRO A 288 -19.00 -12.56 10.59
C PRO A 288 -20.06 -12.36 9.49
N VAL A 289 -19.74 -12.87 8.29
CA VAL A 289 -20.66 -12.87 7.15
C VAL A 289 -21.99 -13.51 7.56
N PRO A 290 -23.14 -12.85 7.34
CA PRO A 290 -24.46 -13.39 7.69
C PRO A 290 -24.72 -14.75 7.06
N GLY A 291 -25.42 -15.63 7.79
CA GLY A 291 -25.60 -17.04 7.38
C GLY A 291 -26.22 -17.24 6.00
N HIS A 292 -27.08 -16.33 5.54
CA HIS A 292 -27.71 -16.39 4.22
C HIS A 292 -26.74 -16.06 3.05
N LEU A 293 -25.60 -15.43 3.34
CA LEU A 293 -24.53 -15.13 2.37
C LEU A 293 -23.32 -16.06 2.54
N ALA A 294 -23.15 -16.70 3.70
CA ALA A 294 -21.96 -17.49 4.04
C ALA A 294 -21.65 -18.62 3.04
N ALA A 295 -22.68 -19.22 2.43
CA ALA A 295 -22.51 -20.29 1.44
C ALA A 295 -21.93 -19.79 0.11
N ASP A 296 -22.08 -18.51 -0.20
CA ASP A 296 -21.63 -17.87 -1.43
C ASP A 296 -20.24 -17.21 -1.27
N LEU A 297 -19.62 -17.28 -0.08
CA LEU A 297 -18.29 -16.74 0.20
C LEU A 297 -17.20 -17.49 -0.58
N ALA A 298 -16.50 -16.78 -1.45
CA ALA A 298 -15.32 -17.29 -2.12
C ALA A 298 -14.18 -17.54 -1.11
N ARG A 299 -13.28 -18.46 -1.43
CA ARG A 299 -12.08 -18.75 -0.64
C ARG A 299 -10.90 -18.00 -1.23
N GLY A 300 -10.17 -17.25 -0.40
CA GLY A 300 -8.86 -16.71 -0.77
C GLY A 300 -7.83 -17.82 -0.78
N HIS A 301 -6.77 -17.68 -1.58
CA HIS A 301 -5.70 -18.68 -1.69
C HIS A 301 -4.32 -18.02 -1.62
N ASP A 302 -3.34 -18.78 -1.12
CA ASP A 302 -1.93 -18.39 -1.13
C ASP A 302 -1.25 -18.93 -2.39
N SER A 303 -1.22 -18.13 -3.45
CA SER A 303 -0.59 -18.46 -4.73
C SER A 303 0.94 -18.62 -4.64
N ASP A 304 1.58 -18.11 -3.58
CA ASP A 304 3.04 -18.10 -3.45
C ASP A 304 3.59 -19.46 -2.99
N THR A 305 2.86 -20.14 -2.10
CA THR A 305 3.30 -21.43 -1.53
C THR A 305 2.57 -22.62 -2.14
N ASP A 306 1.24 -22.55 -2.19
CA ASP A 306 0.36 -23.59 -2.75
C ASP A 306 -0.94 -22.95 -3.24
N PRO A 307 -1.10 -22.73 -4.56
CA PRO A 307 -2.24 -22.00 -5.12
C PRO A 307 -3.59 -22.69 -4.90
N LEU A 308 -3.59 -23.97 -4.50
CA LEU A 308 -4.81 -24.72 -4.18
C LEU A 308 -5.15 -24.68 -2.69
N LYS A 309 -4.24 -24.17 -1.85
CA LYS A 309 -4.46 -24.07 -0.41
C LYS A 309 -5.22 -22.79 -0.10
N ALA A 310 -6.48 -22.96 0.30
CA ALA A 310 -7.29 -21.87 0.82
C ALA A 310 -6.67 -21.30 2.10
N VAL A 311 -6.65 -19.97 2.21
CA VAL A 311 -6.36 -19.28 3.47
C VAL A 311 -7.60 -19.33 4.37
N PRO A 312 -7.43 -19.50 5.70
CA PRO A 312 -8.52 -19.37 6.65
C PRO A 312 -9.20 -18.00 6.54
N PHE A 313 -10.49 -17.92 6.89
CA PHE A 313 -11.14 -16.62 7.03
C PHE A 313 -10.67 -15.95 8.32
N THR A 314 -10.11 -14.75 8.23
CA THR A 314 -9.86 -13.89 9.38
C THR A 314 -10.82 -12.73 9.48
N PHE A 315 -10.80 -12.12 10.66
CA PHE A 315 -11.58 -10.96 10.99
C PHE A 315 -10.67 -9.74 11.05
N ASP A 316 -11.18 -8.62 10.55
CA ASP A 316 -10.48 -7.35 10.62
C ASP A 316 -10.76 -6.67 11.96
N ARG A 317 -9.73 -6.15 12.63
CA ARG A 317 -9.91 -5.35 13.86
C ARG A 317 -10.22 -3.88 13.54
N LEU A 318 -10.09 -3.46 12.28
CA LEU A 318 -10.36 -2.11 11.81
C LEU A 318 -11.44 -2.07 10.69
N PRO A 319 -12.61 -2.72 10.83
CA PRO A 319 -13.52 -3.02 9.70
C PRO A 319 -13.83 -1.92 8.68
N PRO A 320 -13.96 -0.62 9.04
CA PRO A 320 -14.18 0.44 8.05
C PRO A 320 -13.04 0.61 7.03
N ASP A 321 -11.91 -0.05 7.21
CA ASP A 321 -10.79 0.02 6.30
C ASP A 321 -10.75 -1.14 5.28
N GLY A 322 -11.42 -2.28 5.54
CA GLY A 322 -11.16 -3.52 4.79
C GLY A 322 -12.23 -4.61 4.73
N SER A 323 -13.28 -4.59 5.57
CA SER A 323 -14.14 -5.77 5.81
C SER A 323 -15.26 -6.07 4.81
N ILE A 324 -15.58 -5.20 3.85
CA ILE A 324 -16.74 -5.44 2.98
C ILE A 324 -16.50 -6.69 2.12
N SER A 325 -17.53 -7.55 2.09
CA SER A 325 -17.63 -8.65 1.14
C SER A 325 -18.74 -8.32 0.15
N ALA A 326 -18.45 -8.40 -1.14
CA ALA A 326 -19.38 -8.00 -2.19
C ALA A 326 -19.31 -8.93 -3.42
N THR A 327 -20.35 -8.88 -4.25
CA THR A 327 -20.35 -9.53 -5.58
C THR A 327 -19.97 -8.52 -6.66
N ALA A 328 -19.49 -9.01 -7.81
CA ALA A 328 -19.21 -8.13 -8.94
C ALA A 328 -20.47 -7.43 -9.47
N GLY A 329 -21.62 -8.12 -9.43
CA GLY A 329 -22.93 -7.54 -9.76
C GLY A 329 -23.30 -6.36 -8.86
N ASP A 330 -23.16 -6.51 -7.55
CA ASP A 330 -23.45 -5.42 -6.60
C ASP A 330 -22.46 -4.26 -6.72
N MET A 331 -21.18 -4.55 -6.95
CA MET A 331 -20.17 -3.51 -7.18
C MET A 331 -20.46 -2.69 -8.44
N ALA A 332 -21.13 -3.26 -9.44
CA ALA A 332 -21.60 -2.49 -10.60
C ALA A 332 -22.60 -1.41 -10.19
N ASN A 333 -23.51 -1.70 -9.26
CA ASN A 333 -24.48 -0.71 -8.76
C ASN A 333 -23.78 0.43 -8.01
N PHE A 334 -22.77 0.11 -7.19
CA PHE A 334 -21.95 1.11 -6.52
C PHE A 334 -21.20 2.01 -7.51
N MET A 335 -20.57 1.43 -8.54
CA MET A 335 -19.89 2.19 -9.58
C MET A 335 -20.85 3.12 -10.35
N ILE A 336 -22.05 2.63 -10.71
CA ILE A 336 -23.07 3.46 -11.35
C ILE A 336 -23.47 4.62 -10.45
N ALA A 337 -23.70 4.37 -9.15
CA ALA A 337 -24.03 5.45 -8.22
C ALA A 337 -22.94 6.52 -8.14
N GLN A 338 -21.67 6.12 -8.11
CA GLN A 338 -20.54 7.05 -8.09
C GLN A 338 -20.45 7.87 -9.38
N LEU A 339 -20.65 7.26 -10.56
CA LEU A 339 -20.62 7.96 -11.85
C LEU A 339 -21.87 8.85 -12.06
N ASN A 340 -23.00 8.49 -11.46
CA ASN A 340 -24.29 9.15 -11.68
C ASN A 340 -24.70 10.06 -10.49
N GLY A 341 -23.74 10.83 -9.98
CA GLY A 341 -24.00 11.87 -8.97
C GLY A 341 -24.61 11.34 -7.65
N GLY A 342 -24.23 10.14 -7.23
CA GLY A 342 -24.71 9.49 -6.01
C GLY A 342 -26.00 8.68 -6.18
N ARG A 343 -26.46 8.40 -7.41
CA ARG A 343 -27.79 7.82 -7.66
C ARG A 343 -27.79 6.50 -8.42
N PHE A 344 -28.62 5.57 -7.99
CA PHE A 344 -28.87 4.29 -8.66
C PHE A 344 -30.36 3.94 -8.64
N ARG A 345 -30.96 3.66 -9.81
CA ARG A 345 -32.38 3.26 -9.97
C ARG A 345 -33.37 4.11 -9.15
N GLY A 346 -33.15 5.43 -9.10
CA GLY A 346 -34.00 6.38 -8.39
C GLY A 346 -33.63 6.60 -6.92
N ALA A 347 -32.89 5.68 -6.28
CA ALA A 347 -32.31 5.91 -4.96
C ALA A 347 -31.12 6.87 -5.04
N ALA A 348 -30.94 7.70 -4.02
CA ALA A 348 -29.80 8.61 -3.87
C ALA A 348 -29.10 8.30 -2.55
N VAL A 349 -27.81 7.95 -2.63
CA VAL A 349 -26.94 7.79 -1.45
C VAL A 349 -26.14 9.06 -1.16
N LEU A 350 -25.95 9.92 -2.16
CA LEU A 350 -25.41 11.27 -2.03
C LEU A 350 -26.20 12.21 -2.94
N GLY A 351 -26.26 13.49 -2.58
CA GLY A 351 -26.64 14.55 -3.51
C GLY A 351 -25.57 14.78 -4.59
N PRO A 352 -25.94 15.31 -5.78
CA PRO A 352 -25.01 15.49 -6.90
C PRO A 352 -23.83 16.41 -6.55
N GLU A 353 -24.07 17.50 -5.80
CA GLU A 353 -23.00 18.40 -5.34
C GLU A 353 -22.03 17.70 -4.38
N THR A 354 -22.55 16.87 -3.49
CA THR A 354 -21.75 16.08 -2.53
C THR A 354 -20.92 15.03 -3.26
N ALA A 355 -21.50 14.33 -4.24
CA ALA A 355 -20.81 13.36 -5.07
C ALA A 355 -19.70 14.03 -5.90
N GLU A 356 -19.98 15.17 -6.53
CA GLU A 356 -18.97 15.96 -7.24
C GLU A 356 -17.85 16.40 -6.29
N ARG A 357 -18.19 16.89 -5.08
CA ARG A 357 -17.20 17.28 -4.06
C ARG A 357 -16.34 16.09 -3.63
N MET A 358 -16.91 14.90 -3.45
CA MET A 358 -16.16 13.68 -3.15
C MET A 358 -15.16 13.35 -4.26
N HIS A 359 -15.52 13.61 -5.52
CA HIS A 359 -14.64 13.37 -6.68
C HIS A 359 -13.68 14.53 -6.95
N ARG A 360 -13.74 15.66 -6.22
CA ARG A 360 -12.75 16.74 -6.34
C ARG A 360 -11.46 16.36 -5.62
N ARG A 361 -10.32 16.67 -6.26
CA ARG A 361 -8.99 16.45 -5.69
C ARG A 361 -8.83 17.21 -4.37
N SER A 362 -8.65 16.49 -3.28
CA SER A 362 -8.44 17.03 -1.94
C SER A 362 -6.96 17.16 -1.57
N PHE A 363 -6.07 16.44 -2.25
CA PHE A 363 -4.63 16.52 -2.05
C PHE A 363 -3.85 16.14 -3.31
N ALA A 364 -2.72 16.82 -3.54
CA ALA A 364 -1.60 16.31 -4.33
C ALA A 364 -0.30 16.91 -3.79
N ALA A 365 0.77 16.12 -3.78
CA ALA A 365 2.08 16.58 -3.30
C ALA A 365 2.67 17.71 -4.16
N ASP A 366 2.30 17.74 -5.45
CA ASP A 366 2.57 18.81 -6.39
C ASP A 366 1.38 18.86 -7.38
N PRO A 367 0.92 20.06 -7.83
CA PRO A 367 -0.21 20.16 -8.74
C PRO A 367 -0.07 19.36 -10.04
N ARG A 368 1.18 19.09 -10.46
CA ARG A 368 1.51 18.31 -11.66
C ARG A 368 1.49 16.80 -11.43
N LEU A 369 1.21 16.32 -10.21
CA LEU A 369 1.08 14.90 -9.89
C LEU A 369 -0.40 14.51 -9.71
N GLY A 370 -0.65 13.21 -9.77
CA GLY A 370 -1.81 12.58 -9.16
C GLY A 370 -1.82 12.74 -7.64
N GLY A 371 -2.93 12.35 -7.02
CA GLY A 371 -3.11 12.54 -5.58
C GLY A 371 -4.34 11.80 -5.07
N TYR A 372 -5.14 12.49 -4.25
CA TYR A 372 -6.37 11.94 -3.69
C TYR A 372 -7.54 12.88 -3.93
N ALA A 373 -8.72 12.30 -4.17
CA ALA A 373 -10.01 12.98 -4.27
C ALA A 373 -10.93 12.43 -3.20
N HIS A 374 -10.88 13.03 -2.00
CA HIS A 374 -11.64 12.65 -0.80
C HIS A 374 -11.86 11.13 -0.68
N GLY A 375 -10.75 10.38 -0.67
CA GLY A 375 -10.75 8.93 -0.54
C GLY A 375 -10.41 8.14 -1.79
N PHE A 376 -10.72 8.66 -2.99
CA PHE A 376 -10.27 8.04 -4.25
C PHE A 376 -8.81 8.37 -4.52
N MET A 377 -8.06 7.42 -5.07
CA MET A 377 -6.81 7.75 -5.75
C MET A 377 -7.14 8.47 -7.06
N ASP A 378 -6.62 9.69 -7.21
CA ASP A 378 -6.80 10.52 -8.41
C ASP A 378 -5.57 10.37 -9.31
N ARG A 379 -5.78 9.80 -10.49
CA ARG A 379 -4.72 9.43 -11.45
C ARG A 379 -5.06 9.96 -12.85
N THR A 380 -4.06 9.91 -13.71
CA THR A 380 -4.23 10.20 -15.14
C THR A 380 -3.74 8.99 -15.93
N PHE A 381 -4.57 8.50 -16.85
CA PHE A 381 -4.22 7.40 -17.74
C PHE A 381 -4.71 7.70 -19.16
N ASN A 382 -3.84 7.59 -20.17
CA ASN A 382 -4.16 7.93 -21.56
C ASN A 382 -4.77 9.34 -21.74
N GLY A 383 -4.39 10.29 -20.88
CA GLY A 383 -4.95 11.65 -20.85
C GLY A 383 -6.30 11.77 -20.14
N HIS A 384 -6.93 10.65 -19.76
CA HIS A 384 -8.17 10.64 -18.98
C HIS A 384 -7.89 10.73 -17.50
N ARG A 385 -8.76 11.45 -16.77
CA ARG A 385 -8.80 11.38 -15.31
C ARG A 385 -9.39 10.04 -14.87
N VAL A 386 -8.71 9.39 -13.94
CA VAL A 386 -9.09 8.09 -13.40
C VAL A 386 -9.20 8.18 -11.89
N LEU A 387 -10.38 7.88 -11.35
CA LEU A 387 -10.60 7.70 -9.92
C LEU A 387 -10.55 6.21 -9.63
N MET A 388 -9.69 5.78 -8.71
CA MET A 388 -9.52 4.36 -8.44
C MET A 388 -9.27 4.06 -6.96
N HIS A 389 -9.47 2.80 -6.61
CA HIS A 389 -9.00 2.24 -5.35
C HIS A 389 -8.72 0.75 -5.56
N ASP A 390 -7.66 0.26 -4.96
CA ASP A 390 -7.31 -1.16 -4.92
C ASP A 390 -7.64 -1.76 -3.56
N GLY A 391 -7.65 -3.07 -3.49
CA GLY A 391 -7.99 -3.78 -2.27
C GLY A 391 -7.19 -5.05 -2.15
N SER A 392 -6.65 -5.29 -0.96
CA SER A 392 -6.11 -6.59 -0.61
C SER A 392 -6.61 -6.96 0.78
N TRP A 393 -7.04 -8.21 0.90
CA TRP A 393 -7.26 -8.83 2.20
C TRP A 393 -7.15 -10.34 2.03
N GLU A 394 -6.28 -10.97 2.82
CA GLU A 394 -6.02 -12.41 2.89
C GLU A 394 -6.46 -13.26 1.68
N GLY A 395 -5.56 -13.39 0.72
CA GLY A 395 -5.80 -14.23 -0.46
C GLY A 395 -6.78 -13.62 -1.47
N PHE A 396 -7.15 -12.34 -1.32
CA PHE A 396 -7.87 -11.57 -2.33
C PHE A 396 -7.08 -10.33 -2.79
N GLN A 397 -7.22 -10.03 -4.07
CA GLN A 397 -6.75 -8.80 -4.72
C GLN A 397 -7.91 -8.22 -5.54
N SER A 398 -8.19 -6.94 -5.38
CA SER A 398 -9.30 -6.24 -6.03
C SER A 398 -8.86 -4.89 -6.58
N ALA A 399 -9.55 -4.44 -7.63
CA ALA A 399 -9.38 -3.12 -8.20
C ALA A 399 -10.75 -2.54 -8.60
N LEU A 400 -10.98 -1.28 -8.27
CA LEU A 400 -12.10 -0.48 -8.76
C LEU A 400 -11.54 0.75 -9.47
N VAL A 401 -12.06 1.00 -10.67
CA VAL A 401 -11.64 2.09 -11.54
C VAL A 401 -12.87 2.77 -12.10
N LEU A 402 -12.89 4.10 -12.05
CA LEU A 402 -13.90 4.97 -12.65
C LEU A 402 -13.18 5.94 -13.58
N VAL A 403 -13.74 6.15 -14.77
CA VAL A 403 -13.31 7.15 -15.75
C VAL A 403 -14.50 8.08 -15.99
N PRO A 404 -14.67 9.13 -15.16
CA PRO A 404 -15.87 9.97 -15.20
C PRO A 404 -16.14 10.58 -16.58
N GLY A 405 -15.10 11.07 -17.27
CA GLY A 405 -15.25 11.64 -18.62
C GLY A 405 -15.71 10.66 -19.71
N CYS A 406 -15.70 9.35 -19.42
CA CYS A 406 -16.21 8.29 -20.29
C CYS A 406 -17.52 7.66 -19.76
N ASP A 407 -18.02 8.07 -18.59
CA ASP A 407 -19.05 7.35 -17.83
C ASP A 407 -18.75 5.83 -17.70
N LEU A 408 -17.48 5.47 -17.55
CA LEU A 408 -17.00 4.08 -17.61
C LEU A 408 -16.48 3.65 -16.24
N GLY A 409 -16.83 2.43 -15.80
CA GLY A 409 -16.30 1.85 -14.57
C GLY A 409 -15.93 0.38 -14.75
N LEU A 410 -14.90 -0.06 -14.02
CA LEU A 410 -14.39 -1.43 -13.99
C LEU A 410 -14.18 -1.86 -12.53
N PHE A 411 -14.71 -3.02 -12.18
CA PHE A 411 -14.37 -3.74 -10.96
C PHE A 411 -13.80 -5.11 -11.30
N LEU A 412 -12.68 -5.45 -10.66
CA LEU A 412 -12.00 -6.73 -10.76
C LEU A 412 -11.74 -7.26 -9.36
N SER A 413 -11.89 -8.57 -9.15
CA SER A 413 -11.40 -9.22 -7.93
C SER A 413 -10.96 -10.64 -8.22
N ALA A 414 -9.82 -11.04 -7.68
CA ALA A 414 -9.28 -12.38 -7.77
C ALA A 414 -8.98 -12.97 -6.38
N ASN A 415 -9.08 -14.28 -6.26
CA ASN A 415 -8.91 -15.00 -4.99
C ASN A 415 -7.57 -15.74 -4.88
N GLY A 416 -6.47 -15.04 -5.19
CA GLY A 416 -5.11 -15.50 -4.95
C GLY A 416 -4.15 -14.35 -4.69
N THR A 417 -3.13 -14.57 -3.85
CA THR A 417 -2.07 -13.57 -3.58
C THR A 417 -1.31 -13.13 -4.84
N GLY A 418 -1.22 -14.00 -5.86
CA GLY A 418 -0.65 -13.66 -7.19
C GLY A 418 -1.52 -12.72 -8.03
N GLY A 419 -2.72 -12.37 -7.57
CA GLY A 419 -3.68 -11.55 -8.32
C GLY A 419 -3.21 -10.14 -8.64
N THR A 420 -2.26 -9.56 -7.88
CA THR A 420 -1.85 -8.16 -8.05
C THR A 420 -1.32 -7.87 -9.46
N GLU A 421 -0.46 -8.73 -9.99
CA GLU A 421 0.09 -8.57 -11.36
C GLU A 421 -0.99 -8.79 -12.41
N THR A 422 -1.80 -9.85 -12.26
CA THR A 422 -2.95 -10.13 -13.13
C THR A 422 -3.91 -8.95 -13.22
N LEU A 423 -4.39 -8.43 -12.09
CA LEU A 423 -5.34 -7.30 -12.06
C LEU A 423 -4.71 -6.03 -12.62
N GLY A 424 -3.43 -5.82 -12.35
CA GLY A 424 -2.72 -4.64 -12.81
C GLY A 424 -2.61 -4.58 -14.32
N GLU A 425 -2.15 -5.67 -14.94
CA GLU A 425 -2.09 -5.78 -16.40
C GLU A 425 -3.47 -5.70 -17.05
N LEU A 426 -4.48 -6.36 -16.47
CA LEU A 426 -5.84 -6.37 -17.00
C LEU A 426 -6.46 -4.97 -17.00
N THR A 427 -6.27 -4.22 -15.92
CA THR A 427 -6.79 -2.85 -15.81
C THR A 427 -6.14 -1.93 -16.84
N LEU A 428 -4.82 -2.00 -17.01
CA LEU A 428 -4.11 -1.18 -18.00
C LEU A 428 -4.52 -1.56 -19.42
N ALA A 429 -4.59 -2.85 -19.73
CA ALA A 429 -5.05 -3.33 -21.03
C ALA A 429 -6.52 -2.93 -21.32
N PHE A 430 -7.37 -2.94 -20.29
CA PHE A 430 -8.75 -2.47 -20.39
C PHE A 430 -8.79 -0.98 -20.71
N LEU A 431 -8.06 -0.14 -19.96
CA LEU A 431 -8.01 1.30 -20.20
C LEU A 431 -7.39 1.62 -21.58
N ASP A 432 -6.33 0.93 -22.00
CA ASP A 432 -5.73 1.09 -23.32
C ASP A 432 -6.72 0.76 -24.45
N ARG A 433 -7.60 -0.22 -24.24
CA ARG A 433 -8.57 -0.67 -25.26
C ARG A 433 -9.86 0.17 -25.29
N PHE A 434 -10.38 0.54 -24.13
CA PHE A 434 -11.73 1.08 -23.95
C PHE A 434 -11.76 2.53 -23.45
N ALA A 435 -10.62 3.08 -23.03
CA ALA A 435 -10.40 4.51 -22.80
C ALA A 435 -9.08 4.96 -23.48
N PRO A 436 -8.96 4.80 -24.81
CA PRO A 436 -7.75 5.18 -25.53
C PRO A 436 -7.52 6.70 -25.49
N PRO A 437 -6.29 7.18 -25.78
CA PRO A 437 -6.03 8.61 -25.92
C PRO A 437 -6.98 9.25 -26.95
N GLY A 438 -7.62 10.38 -26.62
CA GLY A 438 -8.62 11.03 -27.48
C GLY A 438 -9.04 12.43 -27.01
N ALA A 439 -9.96 13.07 -27.72
CA ALA A 439 -10.33 14.49 -27.57
C ALA A 439 -10.98 14.88 -26.21
N ALA A 440 -11.36 13.90 -25.39
CA ALA A 440 -11.82 14.11 -24.00
C ALA A 440 -10.80 13.68 -22.96
N ALA A 441 -9.53 13.56 -23.36
CA ALA A 441 -8.45 13.82 -22.45
C ALA A 441 -8.62 15.28 -21.97
N GLU A 442 -9.38 15.47 -20.90
CA GLU A 442 -9.33 16.73 -20.19
C GLU A 442 -7.86 16.96 -19.85
N PRO A 443 -7.25 18.10 -20.23
CA PRO A 443 -5.97 18.45 -19.65
C PRO A 443 -6.17 18.36 -18.14
N ALA A 444 -5.40 17.46 -17.50
CA ALA A 444 -5.49 17.12 -16.09
C ALA A 444 -5.87 18.36 -15.30
N GLN A 445 -7.14 18.44 -14.88
CA GLN A 445 -7.82 19.62 -14.38
C GLN A 445 -6.83 20.71 -13.97
N GLU A 446 -6.60 21.72 -14.83
CA GLU A 446 -5.89 22.93 -14.41
C GLU A 446 -6.72 23.54 -13.28
N ALA A 447 -6.30 23.26 -12.04
CA ALA A 447 -6.62 23.95 -10.80
C ALA A 447 -8.04 24.58 -10.71
N GLY A 448 -9.08 23.82 -11.03
CA GLY A 448 -10.47 24.22 -10.76
C GLY A 448 -10.82 23.89 -9.31
N ALA A 449 -10.52 24.82 -8.38
CA ALA A 449 -10.58 24.70 -6.92
C ALA A 449 -9.54 23.70 -6.36
N ALA A 450 -8.27 24.06 -6.49
CA ALA A 450 -7.14 23.29 -6.00
C ALA A 450 -7.29 22.94 -4.51
N ALA A 451 -7.02 21.68 -4.17
CA ALA A 451 -6.58 21.30 -2.84
C ALA A 451 -5.61 22.37 -2.28
N PRO A 452 -5.67 22.71 -0.98
CA PRO A 452 -4.68 23.60 -0.39
C PRO A 452 -3.28 23.08 -0.76
N ALA A 453 -2.46 23.94 -1.36
CA ALA A 453 -1.11 23.53 -1.73
C ALA A 453 -0.41 23.01 -0.47
N PRO A 454 0.17 21.80 -0.48
CA PRO A 454 0.85 21.29 0.68
C PRO A 454 1.99 22.25 1.05
N PRO A 455 2.33 22.38 2.35
CA PRO A 455 3.41 23.25 2.82
C PRO A 455 4.81 22.65 2.49
N LEU A 456 5.01 22.25 1.24
CA LEU A 456 6.21 21.62 0.72
C LEU A 456 6.93 22.55 -0.26
N SER A 457 8.26 22.58 -0.17
CA SER A 457 9.10 23.29 -1.13
C SER A 457 9.75 22.33 -2.11
N ARG A 458 9.78 22.68 -3.40
CA ARG A 458 10.51 21.89 -4.41
C ARG A 458 12.02 21.97 -4.16
N THR A 459 12.71 20.87 -4.37
CA THR A 459 14.17 20.79 -4.19
C THR A 459 14.82 20.00 -5.33
N ALA A 460 16.15 20.08 -5.45
CA ALA A 460 16.91 19.22 -6.37
C ALA A 460 16.92 17.75 -5.90
N PRO A 461 17.06 16.74 -6.77
CA PRO A 461 17.19 15.36 -6.33
C PRO A 461 18.38 15.17 -5.39
N GLN A 462 18.24 14.30 -4.39
CA GLN A 462 19.35 13.90 -3.51
C GLN A 462 19.56 12.39 -3.57
N ALA A 463 20.74 11.96 -3.99
CA ALA A 463 21.14 10.55 -3.97
C ALA A 463 21.10 9.99 -2.54
N GLY A 464 20.63 8.76 -2.38
CA GLY A 464 20.46 8.14 -1.08
C GLY A 464 19.50 6.97 -1.08
N PHE A 465 19.14 6.52 0.12
CA PHE A 465 18.11 5.51 0.32
C PHE A 465 16.82 6.21 0.76
N TYR A 466 15.70 5.81 0.17
CA TYR A 466 14.39 6.33 0.49
C TYR A 466 13.49 5.19 0.96
N THR A 467 12.73 5.44 2.01
CA THR A 467 11.72 4.51 2.54
C THR A 467 10.32 5.01 2.17
N PRO A 468 9.31 4.15 1.92
CA PRO A 468 7.93 4.61 1.72
C PRO A 468 7.48 5.52 2.86
N THR A 469 6.65 6.54 2.61
CA THR A 469 6.14 7.39 3.71
C THR A 469 5.22 6.64 4.68
N ARG A 470 4.59 5.56 4.21
CA ARG A 470 3.85 4.57 5.01
C ARG A 470 4.82 3.63 5.70
N HIS A 471 5.16 3.94 6.95
CA HIS A 471 6.01 3.11 7.80
C HIS A 471 5.77 3.42 9.28
N ASN A 472 6.36 2.61 10.16
CA ASN A 472 6.36 2.79 11.60
C ASN A 472 7.70 3.37 12.09
N GLU A 473 7.70 4.32 13.04
CA GLU A 473 8.91 4.84 13.69
C GLU A 473 8.98 4.55 15.20
N SER A 474 7.88 4.17 15.84
CA SER A 474 7.75 4.13 17.30
C SER A 474 7.81 2.73 17.94
N THR A 475 7.38 1.70 17.22
CA THR A 475 7.31 0.30 17.69
C THR A 475 8.33 -0.58 16.97
N ILE A 476 8.32 -1.88 17.26
CA ILE A 476 9.25 -2.86 16.68
C ILE A 476 9.16 -2.95 15.15
N GLU A 477 8.00 -2.67 14.56
CA GLU A 477 7.79 -2.66 13.11
C GLU A 477 8.71 -1.70 12.36
N LYS A 478 9.30 -0.72 13.06
CA LYS A 478 10.33 0.16 12.49
C LYS A 478 11.45 -0.62 11.79
N ILE A 479 11.80 -1.82 12.27
CA ILE A 479 12.85 -2.67 11.64
C ILE A 479 12.54 -2.99 10.17
N LEU A 480 11.26 -3.01 9.77
CA LEU A 480 10.83 -3.31 8.41
C LEU A 480 11.29 -2.26 7.40
N VAL A 481 11.60 -1.03 7.84
CA VAL A 481 12.20 0.02 7.01
C VAL A 481 13.53 -0.43 6.39
N LEU A 482 14.27 -1.35 7.02
CA LEU A 482 15.51 -1.91 6.46
C LEU A 482 15.28 -2.90 5.32
N LEU A 483 14.09 -3.49 5.21
CA LEU A 483 13.81 -4.57 4.26
C LEU A 483 13.45 -4.07 2.85
N GLY A 484 12.97 -2.82 2.73
CA GLY A 484 12.44 -2.30 1.46
C GLY A 484 12.87 -0.89 1.06
N PRO A 485 14.04 -0.33 1.43
CA PRO A 485 14.41 1.00 0.98
C PRO A 485 14.75 0.99 -0.52
N SER A 486 14.27 2.01 -1.23
CA SER A 486 14.61 2.26 -2.64
C SER A 486 15.85 3.15 -2.74
N ARG A 487 16.88 2.68 -3.45
CA ARG A 487 18.05 3.51 -3.74
C ARG A 487 17.75 4.48 -4.87
N LEU A 488 18.11 5.74 -4.67
CA LEU A 488 18.08 6.78 -5.67
C LEU A 488 19.51 7.16 -6.07
N THR A 489 19.77 7.21 -7.37
CA THR A 489 21.01 7.78 -7.94
C THR A 489 20.68 8.92 -8.90
N VAL A 490 21.62 9.85 -9.02
CA VAL A 490 21.54 10.99 -9.94
C VAL A 490 22.76 10.91 -10.86
N ASP A 491 22.51 10.82 -12.16
CA ASP A 491 23.53 10.75 -13.20
C ASP A 491 24.03 12.18 -13.55
N GLY A 492 25.17 12.30 -14.24
CA GLY A 492 25.81 13.59 -14.52
C GLY A 492 25.00 14.54 -15.42
N ASP A 493 24.06 14.00 -16.19
CA ASP A 493 23.10 14.73 -17.03
C ASP A 493 21.82 15.14 -16.26
N GLY A 494 21.75 14.82 -14.96
CA GLY A 494 20.58 15.07 -14.11
C GLY A 494 19.51 13.98 -14.16
N THR A 495 19.70 12.90 -14.94
CA THR A 495 18.80 11.74 -14.97
C THR A 495 18.78 11.05 -13.61
N VAL A 496 17.59 10.66 -13.14
CA VAL A 496 17.41 9.96 -11.87
C VAL A 496 17.09 8.50 -12.11
N ARG A 497 17.70 7.59 -11.34
CA ARG A 497 17.27 6.18 -11.26
C ARG A 497 16.68 5.92 -9.90
N PHE A 498 15.40 5.52 -9.88
CA PHE A 498 14.64 5.32 -8.65
C PHE A 498 13.52 4.29 -8.87
N LYS A 499 13.30 3.41 -7.88
CA LYS A 499 12.30 2.32 -7.93
C LYS A 499 12.40 1.45 -9.20
N GLY A 500 13.62 1.15 -9.64
CA GLY A 500 13.86 0.33 -10.84
C GLY A 500 13.54 1.02 -12.17
N ALA A 501 13.23 2.31 -12.16
CA ALA A 501 12.93 3.10 -13.36
C ALA A 501 13.92 4.26 -13.55
N GLU A 502 14.06 4.68 -14.81
CA GLU A 502 14.77 5.89 -15.22
C GLU A 502 13.78 7.05 -15.36
N TRP A 503 14.17 8.20 -14.82
CA TRP A 503 13.38 9.41 -14.73
C TRP A 503 14.16 10.58 -15.34
N LYS A 504 13.63 11.13 -16.43
CA LYS A 504 14.28 12.22 -17.17
C LYS A 504 13.79 13.58 -16.70
N PRO A 505 14.69 14.55 -16.46
CA PRO A 505 14.30 15.89 -16.05
C PRO A 505 13.60 16.63 -17.20
N ARG A 506 12.59 17.45 -16.87
CA ARG A 506 11.89 18.36 -17.81
C ARG A 506 12.35 19.81 -17.73
N GLY A 507 13.25 20.14 -16.81
CA GLY A 507 13.82 21.49 -16.63
C GLY A 507 13.09 22.37 -15.59
N ASP A 508 11.88 22.01 -15.17
CA ASP A 508 11.03 22.72 -14.19
C ASP A 508 10.96 22.01 -12.82
N GLY A 509 11.94 21.15 -12.55
CA GLY A 509 11.98 20.27 -11.37
C GLY A 509 11.04 19.06 -11.45
N LEU A 510 10.29 18.88 -12.55
CA LEU A 510 9.54 17.66 -12.82
C LEU A 510 10.45 16.63 -13.50
N TYR A 511 10.24 15.38 -13.11
CA TYR A 511 10.85 14.21 -13.74
C TYR A 511 9.75 13.34 -14.32
N VAL A 512 10.00 12.77 -15.49
CA VAL A 512 9.05 11.87 -16.17
C VAL A 512 9.71 10.53 -16.41
N ARG A 513 9.00 9.46 -16.08
CA ARG A 513 9.46 8.10 -16.34
C ARG A 513 9.63 7.87 -17.85
N ALA A 514 10.56 7.02 -18.25
CA ALA A 514 10.86 6.76 -19.66
C ALA A 514 9.63 6.37 -20.54
N ASP A 515 8.60 5.77 -19.97
CA ASP A 515 7.34 5.40 -20.64
C ASP A 515 6.30 6.54 -20.71
N GLY A 516 6.60 7.70 -20.10
CA GLY A 516 5.73 8.87 -20.06
C GLY A 516 4.52 8.77 -19.13
N ARG A 517 4.31 7.65 -18.43
CA ARG A 517 3.09 7.38 -17.65
C ARG A 517 3.13 7.93 -16.23
N ASP A 518 4.32 7.98 -15.62
CA ASP A 518 4.48 8.43 -14.24
C ASP A 518 5.40 9.65 -14.17
N ARG A 519 5.11 10.51 -13.19
CA ARG A 519 5.84 11.71 -12.84
C ARG A 519 6.46 11.59 -11.45
N LEU A 520 7.53 12.35 -11.24
CA LEU A 520 8.29 12.41 -10.00
C LEU A 520 8.72 13.86 -9.73
N VAL A 521 8.59 14.28 -8.47
CA VAL A 521 9.11 15.55 -7.96
C VAL A 521 9.82 15.33 -6.63
N PHE A 522 10.79 16.20 -6.34
CA PHE A 522 11.51 16.20 -5.07
C PHE A 522 11.06 17.38 -4.22
N LEU A 523 10.69 17.08 -2.98
CA LEU A 523 10.03 18.02 -2.08
C LEU A 523 10.75 18.03 -0.72
N GLN A 524 10.59 19.10 0.03
CA GLN A 524 11.08 19.23 1.40
C GLN A 524 9.98 19.81 2.29
N GLY A 525 9.78 19.15 3.43
CA GLY A 525 8.87 19.53 4.51
C GLY A 525 9.40 20.65 5.38
N ARG A 526 8.51 21.23 6.20
CA ARG A 526 8.87 22.28 7.17
C ARG A 526 9.82 21.78 8.25
N ASP A 527 9.79 20.48 8.53
CA ASP A 527 10.70 19.80 9.47
C ASP A 527 12.06 19.43 8.83
N GLY A 528 12.28 19.80 7.57
CA GLY A 528 13.50 19.52 6.82
C GLY A 528 13.55 18.12 6.19
N ARG A 529 12.56 17.24 6.43
CA ARG A 529 12.47 15.94 5.77
C ARG A 529 12.33 16.13 4.26
N ARG A 530 12.99 15.26 3.50
CA ARG A 530 12.99 15.31 2.02
C ARG A 530 12.20 14.13 1.47
N TYR A 531 11.45 14.38 0.41
CA TYR A 531 10.56 13.41 -0.20
C TYR A 531 10.83 13.29 -1.70
N ALA A 532 10.65 12.08 -2.21
CA ALA A 532 10.45 11.76 -3.61
C ALA A 532 8.97 11.40 -3.79
N ALA A 533 8.18 12.32 -4.34
CA ALA A 533 6.75 12.14 -4.56
C ALA A 533 6.47 11.78 -6.01
N THR A 534 5.64 10.78 -6.25
CA THR A 534 5.22 10.37 -7.60
C THR A 534 3.72 10.57 -7.77
N ASP A 535 3.16 10.18 -8.92
CA ASP A 535 1.71 10.00 -9.07
C ASP A 535 1.12 8.96 -8.09
N GLY A 536 1.96 8.27 -7.34
CA GLY A 536 1.63 7.33 -6.27
C GLY A 536 2.23 7.75 -4.91
N PRO A 537 2.61 6.79 -4.05
CA PRO A 537 3.05 7.05 -2.70
C PRO A 537 4.43 7.65 -2.73
N ALA A 538 4.55 8.68 -1.92
CA ALA A 538 5.80 9.33 -1.66
C ALA A 538 6.75 8.41 -0.90
N HIS A 539 8.04 8.70 -1.05
CA HIS A 539 9.09 8.08 -0.27
C HIS A 539 9.90 9.17 0.42
N GLN A 540 10.32 8.91 1.65
CA GLN A 540 11.12 9.82 2.45
C GLN A 540 12.59 9.42 2.38
N LEU A 541 13.47 10.41 2.21
CA LEU A 541 14.91 10.23 2.32
C LEU A 541 15.27 9.75 3.73
N MET A 542 16.03 8.67 3.80
CA MET A 542 16.55 8.12 5.04
C MET A 542 17.77 8.91 5.51
N THR A 543 17.89 9.09 6.82
CA THR A 543 19.12 9.61 7.43
C THR A 543 20.27 8.62 7.27
N ALA A 544 21.52 9.09 7.41
CA ALA A 544 22.70 8.21 7.42
C ALA A 544 22.59 7.11 8.50
N ALA A 545 22.01 7.43 9.66
CA ALA A 545 21.78 6.50 10.76
C ALA A 545 20.79 5.37 10.42
N GLN A 546 19.78 5.67 9.60
CA GLN A 546 18.79 4.69 9.13
C GLN A 546 19.26 3.91 7.91
N GLY A 547 20.22 4.46 7.15
CA GLY A 547 20.67 3.87 5.89
C GLY A 547 21.19 2.43 6.03
N PRO A 548 20.91 1.55 5.05
CA PRO A 548 21.28 0.14 5.12
C PRO A 548 22.80 -0.08 5.15
N ILE A 549 23.60 0.81 4.54
CA ILE A 549 25.07 0.70 4.52
C ILE A 549 25.65 0.82 5.93
N LEU A 550 25.27 1.85 6.69
CA LEU A 550 25.79 2.02 8.05
C LEU A 550 25.35 0.88 8.95
N ASN A 551 24.09 0.48 8.87
CA ASN A 551 23.56 -0.65 9.64
C ASN A 551 24.30 -1.95 9.31
N LEU A 552 24.62 -2.21 8.04
CA LEU A 552 25.45 -3.35 7.64
C LEU A 552 26.86 -3.27 8.24
N VAL A 553 27.51 -2.11 8.19
CA VAL A 553 28.85 -1.90 8.78
C VAL A 553 28.83 -2.12 10.29
N VAL A 554 27.82 -1.60 10.99
CA VAL A 554 27.62 -1.79 12.43
C VAL A 554 27.43 -3.27 12.78
N LEU A 555 26.58 -3.98 12.05
CA LEU A 555 26.33 -5.40 12.25
C LEU A 555 27.56 -6.25 11.92
N LEU A 556 28.33 -5.90 10.88
CA LEU A 556 29.60 -6.57 10.55
C LEU A 556 30.67 -6.31 11.62
N ALA A 557 30.79 -5.08 12.13
CA ALA A 557 31.70 -4.75 13.22
C ALA A 557 31.37 -5.56 14.49
N PHE A 558 30.07 -5.67 14.82
CA PHE A 558 29.61 -6.55 15.88
C PHE A 558 29.95 -8.03 15.59
N ALA A 559 29.66 -8.53 14.39
CA ALA A 559 29.90 -9.92 14.04
C ALA A 559 31.38 -10.30 14.11
N VAL A 560 32.29 -9.44 13.63
CA VAL A 560 33.74 -9.65 13.72
C VAL A 560 34.19 -9.69 15.18
N ALA A 561 33.73 -8.74 16.00
CA ALA A 561 34.00 -8.75 17.44
C ALA A 561 33.45 -10.02 18.10
N ALA A 562 32.23 -10.43 17.77
CA ALA A 562 31.59 -11.61 18.35
C ALA A 562 32.28 -12.93 17.95
N VAL A 563 32.74 -13.07 16.70
CA VAL A 563 33.55 -14.22 16.27
C VAL A 563 34.88 -14.26 17.02
N SER A 564 35.51 -13.10 17.26
CA SER A 564 36.74 -13.03 18.06
C SER A 564 36.55 -13.52 19.51
N ALA A 565 35.31 -13.48 20.04
CA ALA A 565 34.99 -14.01 21.35
C ALA A 565 35.22 -15.53 21.48
N LEU A 566 35.23 -16.29 20.37
CA LEU A 566 35.59 -17.72 20.35
C LEU A 566 37.03 -17.97 20.83
N ALA A 567 37.91 -16.96 20.73
CA ALA A 567 39.26 -17.05 21.29
C ALA A 567 39.25 -17.17 22.83
N VAL A 568 38.17 -16.79 23.52
CA VAL A 568 38.05 -16.90 24.99
C VAL A 568 38.03 -18.35 25.46
N PRO A 569 37.07 -19.21 25.04
CA PRO A 569 37.07 -20.62 25.42
C PRO A 569 38.29 -21.37 24.84
N VAL A 570 38.73 -21.06 23.62
CA VAL A 570 39.91 -21.68 23.00
C VAL A 570 41.18 -21.38 23.81
N ALA A 571 41.41 -20.14 24.21
CA ALA A 571 42.57 -19.78 25.03
C ALA A 571 42.49 -20.35 26.46
N ALA A 572 41.28 -20.59 26.99
CA ALA A 572 41.09 -21.28 28.26
C ALA A 572 41.42 -22.77 28.14
N LEU A 573 40.92 -23.44 27.10
CA LEU A 573 41.21 -24.85 26.80
C LEU A 573 42.70 -25.07 26.53
N TRP A 574 43.32 -24.22 25.71
CA TRP A 574 44.74 -24.33 25.39
C TRP A 574 45.64 -24.17 26.62
N ARG A 575 45.29 -23.25 27.54
CA ARG A 575 45.99 -23.12 28.84
C ARG A 575 45.82 -24.36 29.72
N ARG A 576 44.63 -24.95 29.73
CA ARG A 576 44.35 -26.20 30.47
C ARG A 576 45.16 -27.37 29.92
N VAL A 577 45.20 -27.54 28.59
CA VAL A 577 45.99 -28.58 27.91
C VAL A 577 47.48 -28.40 28.16
N ARG A 578 47.99 -27.15 28.15
CA ARG A 578 49.39 -26.84 28.42
C ARG A 578 49.75 -26.78 29.92
N ARG A 579 48.83 -27.13 30.84
CA ARG A 579 49.01 -27.07 32.30
C ARG A 579 49.59 -25.73 32.81
N ARG A 580 49.25 -24.61 32.15
CA ARG A 580 49.71 -23.27 32.58
C ARG A 580 48.73 -22.67 33.59
N PRO A 581 49.18 -22.21 34.77
CA PRO A 581 48.29 -21.61 35.76
C PRO A 581 47.65 -20.32 35.19
N ALA A 582 46.37 -20.11 35.50
CA ALA A 582 45.68 -18.90 35.08
C ALA A 582 46.14 -17.71 35.94
N ALA A 583 47.11 -16.94 35.45
CA ALA A 583 47.58 -15.71 36.10
C ALA A 583 46.55 -14.56 36.17
N ALA A 584 45.30 -14.81 35.75
CA ALA A 584 44.26 -13.78 35.68
C ALA A 584 43.33 -13.83 36.91
N THR A 585 42.95 -12.66 37.42
CA THR A 585 42.02 -12.53 38.55
C THR A 585 40.65 -13.15 38.23
N ALA A 586 39.89 -13.53 39.27
CA ALA A 586 38.52 -14.02 39.11
C ALA A 586 37.64 -12.99 38.39
N ALA A 587 37.77 -11.70 38.73
CA ALA A 587 37.08 -10.60 38.07
C ALA A 587 37.40 -10.51 36.57
N TRP A 588 38.66 -10.69 36.17
CA TRP A 588 39.03 -10.69 34.74
C TRP A 588 38.44 -11.88 33.99
N ARG A 589 38.43 -13.08 34.59
CA ARG A 589 37.81 -14.26 33.97
C ARG A 589 36.30 -14.05 33.78
N ALA A 590 35.62 -13.50 34.79
CA ALA A 590 34.20 -13.16 34.71
C ALA A 590 33.93 -12.12 33.61
N ALA A 591 34.73 -11.04 33.53
CA ALA A 591 34.61 -10.02 32.49
C ALA A 591 34.67 -10.61 31.07
N ARG A 592 35.62 -11.52 30.83
CA ARG A 592 35.81 -12.18 29.54
C ARG A 592 34.65 -13.12 29.21
N ALA A 593 34.19 -13.90 30.19
CA ALA A 593 33.07 -14.82 30.01
C ALA A 593 31.75 -14.07 29.76
N LEU A 594 31.47 -13.00 30.50
CA LEU A 594 30.27 -12.17 30.34
C LEU A 594 30.26 -11.45 28.99
N ALA A 595 31.38 -10.83 28.57
CA ALA A 595 31.46 -10.18 27.26
C ALA A 595 31.32 -11.18 26.10
N ALA A 596 31.95 -12.36 26.22
CA ALA A 596 31.79 -13.41 25.22
C ALA A 596 30.37 -13.98 25.17
N GLY A 597 29.75 -14.18 26.33
CA GLY A 597 28.36 -14.62 26.44
C GLY A 597 27.38 -13.59 25.88
N ALA A 598 27.59 -12.30 26.16
CA ALA A 598 26.79 -11.21 25.58
C ALA A 598 26.92 -11.19 24.04
N ALA A 599 28.13 -11.37 23.52
CA ALA A 599 28.36 -11.43 22.08
C ALA A 599 27.69 -12.66 21.43
N GLY A 600 27.79 -13.83 22.07
CA GLY A 600 27.11 -15.04 21.63
C GLY A 600 25.58 -14.91 21.65
N ALA A 601 25.02 -14.34 22.71
CA ALA A 601 23.59 -14.06 22.82
C ALA A 601 23.12 -13.05 21.77
N GLY A 602 23.92 -12.01 21.48
CA GLY A 602 23.63 -11.05 20.43
C GLY A 602 23.61 -11.67 19.03
N LEU A 603 24.57 -12.56 18.70
CA LEU A 603 24.56 -13.31 17.44
C LEU A 603 23.32 -14.22 17.34
N ALA A 604 23.00 -14.94 18.41
CA ALA A 604 21.81 -15.79 18.45
C ALA A 604 20.52 -14.96 18.26
N PHE A 605 20.43 -13.80 18.90
CA PHE A 605 19.31 -12.86 18.73
C PHE A 605 19.16 -12.43 17.28
N LEU A 606 20.22 -11.94 16.64
CA LEU A 606 20.15 -11.49 15.24
C LEU A 606 19.76 -12.62 14.27
N ALA A 607 20.28 -13.82 14.50
CA ALA A 607 19.93 -14.99 13.69
C ALA A 607 18.45 -15.37 13.85
N LEU A 608 17.94 -15.41 15.09
CA LEU A 608 16.55 -15.72 15.37
C LEU A 608 15.60 -14.60 14.89
N LEU A 609 16.01 -13.34 15.00
CA LEU A 609 15.26 -12.20 14.46
C LEU A 609 15.15 -12.31 12.94
N ALA A 610 16.22 -12.66 12.24
CA ALA A 610 16.17 -12.91 10.80
C ALA A 610 15.20 -14.06 10.46
N VAL A 611 15.17 -15.13 11.24
CA VAL A 611 14.19 -16.22 11.06
C VAL A 611 12.76 -15.71 11.23
N GLN A 612 12.49 -14.82 12.20
CA GLN A 612 11.16 -14.24 12.38
C GLN A 612 10.78 -13.29 11.23
N LEU A 613 11.71 -12.46 10.76
CA LEU A 613 11.43 -11.46 9.70
C LEU A 613 11.30 -12.07 8.31
N PHE A 614 11.99 -13.19 8.02
CA PHE A 614 11.97 -13.87 6.72
C PHE A 614 11.22 -15.21 6.74
N GLY A 615 10.61 -15.55 7.88
CA GLY A 615 9.79 -16.75 8.04
C GLY A 615 8.33 -16.52 7.65
N ASP A 616 7.44 -17.36 8.17
CA ASP A 616 6.00 -17.13 8.07
C ASP A 616 5.60 -15.96 8.97
N THR A 617 5.27 -14.84 8.36
CA THR A 617 4.90 -13.61 9.08
C THR A 617 3.38 -13.46 9.23
N GLY A 618 2.58 -14.43 8.75
CA GLY A 618 1.12 -14.36 8.82
C GLY A 618 0.61 -14.29 10.25
N ASP A 619 1.33 -14.90 11.20
CA ASP A 619 0.95 -14.85 12.62
C ASP A 619 1.05 -13.44 13.23
N PHE A 620 1.89 -12.56 12.69
CA PHE A 620 1.97 -11.16 13.16
C PHE A 620 0.69 -10.39 12.91
N LEU A 621 -0.14 -10.82 11.94
CA LEU A 621 -1.46 -10.25 11.71
C LEU A 621 -2.30 -10.27 12.99
N TYR A 622 -2.19 -11.32 13.81
CA TYR A 622 -2.97 -11.50 15.03
C TYR A 622 -2.29 -10.94 16.29
N GLY A 623 -1.04 -10.50 16.19
CA GLY A 623 -0.28 -9.92 17.29
C GLY A 623 1.15 -10.45 17.36
N PRO A 624 1.95 -9.97 18.32
CA PRO A 624 3.30 -10.45 18.50
C PRO A 624 3.33 -11.92 18.91
N THR A 625 4.07 -12.74 18.15
CA THR A 625 4.18 -14.17 18.44
C THR A 625 4.86 -14.42 19.79
N THR A 626 4.51 -15.51 20.49
CA THR A 626 5.18 -15.91 21.74
C THR A 626 6.70 -16.03 21.53
N GLY A 627 7.12 -16.53 20.37
CA GLY A 627 8.53 -16.62 19.99
C GLY A 627 9.20 -15.25 19.92
N MET A 628 8.56 -14.25 19.29
CA MET A 628 9.05 -12.88 19.25
C MET A 628 9.10 -12.25 20.65
N GLN A 629 8.05 -12.43 21.47
CA GLN A 629 8.01 -11.92 22.84
C GLN A 629 9.17 -12.45 23.69
N VAL A 630 9.45 -13.76 23.63
CA VAL A 630 10.58 -14.36 24.34
C VAL A 630 11.91 -13.88 23.78
N LEU A 631 12.03 -13.75 22.45
CA LEU A 631 13.23 -13.30 21.78
C LEU A 631 13.65 -11.89 22.22
N LEU A 632 12.70 -10.98 22.47
CA LEU A 632 12.96 -9.61 22.91
C LEU A 632 13.48 -9.49 24.35
N ALA A 633 13.47 -10.57 25.14
CA ALA A 633 14.20 -10.61 26.42
C ALA A 633 15.73 -10.69 26.22
N VAL A 634 16.20 -11.23 25.08
CA VAL A 634 17.63 -11.43 24.83
C VAL A 634 18.41 -10.10 24.76
N PRO A 635 17.94 -9.03 24.08
CA PRO A 635 18.53 -7.69 24.16
C PRO A 635 18.76 -7.18 25.60
N LEU A 636 17.81 -7.39 26.50
CA LEU A 636 17.93 -6.98 27.90
C LEU A 636 19.02 -7.79 28.62
N MET A 637 19.09 -9.09 28.36
CA MET A 637 20.17 -9.94 28.87
C MET A 637 21.53 -9.52 28.33
N VAL A 638 21.64 -9.21 27.03
CA VAL A 638 22.88 -8.71 26.40
C VAL A 638 23.34 -7.42 27.06
N LEU A 639 22.42 -6.48 27.34
CA LEU A 639 22.72 -5.23 28.05
C LEU A 639 23.22 -5.49 29.47
N ALA A 640 22.52 -6.34 30.23
CA ALA A 640 22.90 -6.68 31.61
C ALA A 640 24.26 -7.36 31.68
N MET A 641 24.53 -8.33 30.78
CA MET A 641 25.82 -9.02 30.69
C MET A 641 26.94 -8.07 30.26
N THR A 642 26.67 -7.14 29.35
CA THR A 642 27.64 -6.13 28.90
C THR A 642 27.99 -5.17 30.05
N ALA A 643 26.99 -4.69 30.80
CA ALA A 643 27.21 -3.83 31.96
C ALA A 643 28.02 -4.55 33.05
N ALA A 644 27.64 -5.79 33.38
CA ALA A 644 28.37 -6.62 34.35
C ALA A 644 29.81 -6.90 33.89
N ALA A 645 30.01 -7.19 32.60
CA ALA A 645 31.33 -7.34 32.02
C ALA A 645 32.16 -6.07 32.18
N GLY A 646 31.57 -4.88 32.02
CA GLY A 646 32.22 -3.59 32.21
C GLY A 646 32.74 -3.41 33.64
N VAL A 647 31.89 -3.65 34.63
CA VAL A 647 32.27 -3.58 36.06
C VAL A 647 33.40 -4.57 36.38
N CYS A 648 33.30 -5.81 35.90
CA CYS A 648 34.34 -6.82 36.09
C CYS A 648 35.65 -6.45 35.36
N THR A 649 35.56 -5.78 34.21
CA THR A 649 36.73 -5.32 33.43
C THR A 649 37.53 -4.31 34.22
N VAL A 650 36.87 -3.32 34.82
CA VAL A 650 37.53 -2.29 35.67
C VAL A 650 38.25 -2.95 36.85
N LYS A 651 37.57 -3.85 37.58
CA LYS A 651 38.15 -4.57 38.73
C LYS A 651 39.32 -5.48 38.33
N GLY A 652 39.25 -6.12 37.16
CA GLY A 652 40.22 -7.09 36.68
C GLY A 652 41.37 -6.51 35.84
N TRP A 653 41.30 -5.23 35.45
CA TRP A 653 42.14 -4.64 34.41
C TRP A 653 43.64 -4.80 34.66
N ARG A 654 44.10 -4.44 35.87
CA ARG A 654 45.53 -4.41 36.23
C ARG A 654 46.20 -5.79 36.13
N GLY A 655 45.45 -6.88 36.33
CA GLY A 655 45.96 -8.25 36.25
C GLY A 655 45.96 -8.87 34.84
N ALA A 656 45.56 -8.13 33.81
CA ALA A 656 45.46 -8.64 32.44
C ALA A 656 46.65 -8.25 31.56
N GLY A 657 47.09 -9.15 30.68
CA GLY A 657 48.08 -8.87 29.64
C GLY A 657 47.53 -7.93 28.55
N VAL A 658 48.43 -7.20 27.87
CA VAL A 658 48.09 -6.18 26.87
C VAL A 658 47.16 -6.70 25.78
N ALA A 659 47.49 -7.84 25.15
CA ALA A 659 46.65 -8.44 24.10
C ALA A 659 45.23 -8.78 24.59
N ALA A 660 45.09 -9.22 25.85
CA ALA A 660 43.78 -9.53 26.43
C ALA A 660 42.96 -8.25 26.69
N ARG A 661 43.61 -7.16 27.10
CA ARG A 661 42.97 -5.85 27.26
C ARG A 661 42.51 -5.28 25.92
N VAL A 662 43.36 -5.32 24.90
CA VAL A 662 43.01 -4.87 23.54
C VAL A 662 41.81 -5.64 23.01
N HIS A 663 41.82 -6.98 23.11
CA HIS A 663 40.68 -7.78 22.69
C HIS A 663 39.42 -7.47 23.52
N GLN A 664 39.55 -7.18 24.82
CA GLN A 664 38.39 -6.78 25.63
C GLN A 664 37.76 -5.46 25.16
N VAL A 665 38.58 -4.49 24.76
CA VAL A 665 38.10 -3.23 24.15
C VAL A 665 37.39 -3.51 22.82
N VAL A 666 37.93 -4.39 21.97
CA VAL A 666 37.29 -4.80 20.72
C VAL A 666 35.91 -5.42 20.97
N LEU A 667 35.77 -6.29 21.99
CA LEU A 667 34.47 -6.87 22.35
C LEU A 667 33.47 -5.81 22.81
N PHE A 668 33.88 -4.84 23.64
CA PHE A 668 32.99 -3.76 24.06
C PHE A 668 32.60 -2.84 22.91
N ALA A 669 33.53 -2.54 21.98
CA ALA A 669 33.21 -1.76 20.79
C ALA A 669 32.15 -2.47 19.92
N GLY A 670 32.29 -3.78 19.72
CA GLY A 670 31.28 -4.58 19.01
C GLY A 670 29.93 -4.62 19.75
N LEU A 671 29.93 -4.81 21.07
CA LEU A 671 28.71 -4.81 21.86
C LEU A 671 28.02 -3.44 21.86
N ALA A 672 28.77 -2.35 21.91
CA ALA A 672 28.24 -1.00 21.78
C ALA A 672 27.60 -0.78 20.40
N ALA A 673 28.22 -1.30 19.33
CA ALA A 673 27.65 -1.27 17.99
C ALA A 673 26.31 -2.04 17.92
N LEU A 674 26.24 -3.23 18.51
CA LEU A 674 24.98 -3.98 18.63
C LEU A 674 23.92 -3.20 19.42
N VAL A 675 24.27 -2.67 20.60
CA VAL A 675 23.33 -1.92 21.44
C VAL A 675 22.77 -0.71 20.71
N TRP A 676 23.61 0.02 19.97
CA TRP A 676 23.16 1.12 19.11
C TRP A 676 22.14 0.63 18.06
N PHE A 677 22.42 -0.50 17.38
CA PHE A 677 21.49 -1.07 16.42
C PHE A 677 20.14 -1.45 17.06
N LEU A 678 20.18 -2.14 18.22
CA LEU A 678 18.96 -2.56 18.92
C LEU A 678 18.13 -1.35 19.36
N TRP A 679 18.77 -0.30 19.86
CA TRP A 679 18.11 0.94 20.24
C TRP A 679 17.50 1.68 19.04
N GLN A 680 18.26 1.85 17.96
CA GLN A 680 17.84 2.57 16.75
C GLN A 680 16.55 1.99 16.13
N TRP A 681 16.40 0.66 16.23
CA TRP A 681 15.30 -0.11 15.62
C TRP A 681 14.25 -0.58 16.62
N ASN A 682 14.17 0.01 17.82
CA ASN A 682 13.17 -0.30 18.85
C ASN A 682 13.14 -1.78 19.29
N LEU A 683 14.28 -2.47 19.24
CA LEU A 683 14.41 -3.90 19.57
C LEU A 683 14.75 -4.14 21.07
N ILE A 684 14.73 -3.11 21.91
CA ILE A 684 15.02 -3.22 23.34
C ILE A 684 13.70 -3.23 24.11
N GLY A 685 13.33 -4.40 24.65
CA GLY A 685 12.08 -4.59 25.38
C GLY A 685 10.88 -4.82 24.45
N TRP A 686 9.68 -4.69 25.02
CA TRP A 686 8.41 -4.98 24.33
C TRP A 686 7.71 -3.68 23.91
N ARG A 687 8.20 -3.08 22.82
CA ARG A 687 7.58 -1.92 22.18
C ARG A 687 6.74 -2.39 20.99
N PHE A 688 5.54 -2.91 21.27
CA PHE A 688 4.55 -3.29 20.26
C PHE A 688 3.52 -2.19 20.05
#